data_AF-A0A9D1EVQ0-F1
#
_entry.id   AF-A0A9D1EVQ0-F1
#
_cell.length_a   1.000
_cell.length_b   1.000
_cell.length_c   1.000
_cell.angle_alpha   90.00
_cell.angle_beta   90.00
_cell.angle_gamma   90.00
#
_symmetry.space_group_name_H-M   'P 1'
#
loop_
_entity.id
_entity.type
_entity.pdbx_description
1 polymer ?
#
loop_
_entity_poly.entity_id
_entity_poly.type
_entity_poly.pdbx_seq_one_letter_code
_entity_poly.pdbx_strand_id
1 'polypeptide(L)'
;MNVLKQKLAALFLFCGALFFALLPGFPSEAASNLVPTAASNLDVGLRKSSSLVATSSGYMRVFYLDDTVHIEYYDNNFNIQSKKTLAMDLDLWGGFYAGSNAYYLVEGKANTAESDTAEVIRVIKYDTNWRRIGVASITSNPDLFGGDVRYPFDYGCVEFAEQGGTLYIVTGHEGYVDEAVGQGHQGFLMIAVNTSTMEGKIVRSDLWHSFAQYIKCNGSDLYVLEQSEGSRCTTLTKYNADTLDSQKLSVLDYGGAWDSVWAINCYASVDGMEISGSNVLCIGTSIDQSKYDSVTSDTPHNIYLTVTPLSNFSEDATTVKWLTSYTGGGKSFLGVKLTKINDNRFLVSWEETSSGDNASTDDSLSGSILHYVFLDGNGNKIGKEYTSAAPISECQPIVKDSKVVYYASNGNMVNFYSINAQTGSASKKAYRVAGENATWKYSNGVLTISGSGEVSVPEESYRSPLSTTSYSSVYYPGRWKSLQDKVKKIVIKKGITAIADECFSSFSSLTEVEIESGLKRIGEKAFYNCGNLEKITIPASVTSIGDDILWTGSYWVGDQSHVVYAAIHTEYNSQAAKYAKRNGITYYLTLDNAKISGVRSSYTFAGKAVEPSTLKVKIGSRTLKKGTEYKVSYSNNTKPGTATLKVTGTGRFEGTLSVKFKITSPAVGTKLTDSKTKSVYTVTKKGSTVAYTSAKNVKSTSLTIPSKIKLKGVTYKVTAISDNALRNNKRLKNVTIGGSVTSIGAGAFSGCTALQKVQIGSGVKSIDTKAFYGCKKLTSVTLGKNVTSIGTSAFANCTSLTKITLPSKVAKIGSRAFYNCSRLTSITIKTEKLTSGTVKSSAFTKAGSKNYKKLTVTVPKAKKTAYKKLLRQRGISVKAKFK
;
A
#
# COMPACT_ATOMS: atom_id res chain seq x y z
N MET A 1 21.66 9.23 39.89
CA MET A 1 21.77 8.72 38.50
C MET A 1 21.18 9.64 37.43
N ASN A 2 20.15 10.47 37.71
CA ASN A 2 19.67 11.50 36.76
C ASN A 2 20.43 12.84 36.80
N VAL A 3 21.18 13.14 37.87
CA VAL A 3 22.01 14.36 37.96
C VAL A 3 23.37 14.21 37.23
N LEU A 4 23.82 12.99 36.97
CA LEU A 4 25.08 12.71 36.26
C LEU A 4 24.93 12.80 34.72
N LYS A 5 23.71 12.59 34.20
CA LYS A 5 23.41 12.71 32.76
C LYS A 5 23.28 14.16 32.27
N GLN A 6 22.84 15.08 33.13
CA GLN A 6 22.74 16.50 32.76
C GLN A 6 24.09 17.23 32.81
N LYS A 7 25.06 16.78 33.63
CA LYS A 7 26.40 17.39 33.68
C LYS A 7 27.36 16.90 32.57
N LEU A 8 27.13 15.73 31.98
CA LEU A 8 27.90 15.28 30.80
C LEU A 8 27.51 15.99 29.50
N ALA A 9 26.25 16.42 29.37
CA ALA A 9 25.78 17.14 28.18
C ALA A 9 26.32 18.59 28.11
N ALA A 10 26.60 19.22 29.26
CA ALA A 10 27.17 20.56 29.32
C ALA A 10 28.69 20.60 29.06
N LEU A 11 29.42 19.50 29.33
CA LEU A 11 30.86 19.41 29.09
C LEU A 11 31.22 19.17 27.61
N PHE A 12 30.31 18.54 26.85
CA PHE A 12 30.48 18.37 25.39
C PHE A 12 30.14 19.61 24.57
N LEU A 13 29.47 20.60 25.16
CA LEU A 13 29.08 21.87 24.50
C LEU A 13 30.12 22.99 24.67
N PHE A 14 31.15 22.81 25.51
CA PHE A 14 32.14 23.85 25.79
C PHE A 14 33.58 23.54 25.31
N CYS A 15 33.84 22.33 24.79
CA CYS A 15 35.15 21.98 24.22
C CYS A 15 35.20 22.00 22.68
N GLY A 16 34.09 22.33 22.00
CA GLY A 16 34.02 22.40 20.53
C GLY A 16 34.36 23.76 19.92
N ALA A 17 34.62 24.79 20.72
CA ALA A 17 34.71 26.19 20.27
C ALA A 17 36.12 26.82 20.36
N LEU A 18 37.17 26.05 20.68
CA LEU A 18 38.52 26.61 20.91
C LEU A 18 39.66 25.84 20.22
N PHE A 19 39.37 25.06 19.18
CA PHE A 19 40.37 24.36 18.36
C PHE A 19 40.23 24.58 16.84
N PHE A 20 39.60 25.68 16.44
CA PHE A 20 39.58 26.17 15.06
C PHE A 20 40.12 27.60 14.98
N ALA A 21 41.37 27.77 15.43
CA ALA A 21 42.20 28.89 15.01
C ALA A 21 43.63 28.35 14.96
N LEU A 22 44.27 28.47 13.79
CA LEU A 22 45.61 27.99 13.42
C LEU A 22 45.67 26.65 12.66
N LEU A 23 45.10 26.63 11.45
CA LEU A 23 45.69 25.91 10.32
C LEU A 23 45.63 26.83 9.08
N PRO A 24 46.71 26.94 8.28
CA PRO A 24 46.72 27.77 7.09
C PRO A 24 45.76 27.18 6.03
N GLY A 25 45.13 28.06 5.28
CA GLY A 25 44.07 27.72 4.33
C GLY A 25 44.51 26.76 3.23
N PHE A 26 43.61 25.86 2.87
CA PHE A 26 43.54 25.31 1.52
C PHE A 26 42.48 26.13 0.78
N PRO A 27 42.81 26.79 -0.35
CA PRO A 27 41.76 27.30 -1.22
C PRO A 27 40.94 26.09 -1.66
N SER A 28 39.64 26.12 -1.41
CA SER A 28 38.72 25.24 -2.10
C SER A 28 38.81 25.62 -3.58
N GLU A 29 39.55 24.85 -4.37
CA GLU A 29 39.46 24.94 -5.83
C GLU A 29 37.99 24.84 -6.22
N ALA A 30 37.54 25.80 -7.03
CA ALA A 30 36.25 25.73 -7.69
C ALA A 30 36.16 24.37 -8.38
N ALA A 31 35.11 23.60 -8.09
CA ALA A 31 34.91 22.33 -8.74
C ALA A 31 34.86 22.58 -10.26
N SER A 32 35.78 21.98 -11.00
CA SER A 32 35.88 22.02 -12.46
C SER A 32 34.67 21.30 -13.08
N ASN A 33 33.49 21.91 -12.96
CA ASN A 33 32.18 21.32 -13.26
C ASN A 33 31.69 21.80 -14.61
N LEU A 34 32.14 21.19 -15.71
CA LEU A 34 31.75 21.63 -17.05
C LEU A 34 31.62 20.47 -18.04
N VAL A 35 30.59 20.62 -18.85
CA VAL A 35 30.25 20.01 -20.15
C VAL A 35 29.05 19.05 -20.28
N PRO A 36 28.47 18.86 -21.47
CA PRO A 36 28.21 17.56 -22.06
C PRO A 36 28.52 17.46 -23.57
N THR A 37 28.81 16.23 -23.97
CA THR A 37 28.91 15.63 -25.30
C THR A 37 27.65 15.70 -26.17
N ALA A 38 27.82 15.82 -27.49
CA ALA A 38 26.78 15.92 -28.52
C ALA A 38 25.84 14.71 -28.63
N ALA A 39 24.57 14.98 -28.99
CA ALA A 39 23.69 14.02 -29.62
C ALA A 39 22.99 14.63 -30.86
N SER A 40 23.43 14.20 -32.06
CA SER A 40 22.87 14.48 -33.40
C SER A 40 22.81 15.95 -33.86
N ASN A 41 23.34 16.23 -35.05
CA ASN A 41 23.32 17.54 -35.70
C ASN A 41 22.02 17.81 -36.50
N LEU A 42 20.90 17.12 -36.21
CA LEU A 42 19.72 17.12 -37.09
C LEU A 42 18.36 17.41 -36.42
N ASP A 43 18.28 17.51 -35.09
CA ASP A 43 17.06 17.95 -34.37
C ASP A 43 17.50 18.87 -33.21
N VAL A 44 17.41 20.18 -33.42
CA VAL A 44 18.09 21.18 -32.58
C VAL A 44 17.32 21.42 -31.28
N GLY A 45 17.88 20.89 -30.18
CA GLY A 45 17.45 21.15 -28.81
C GLY A 45 18.65 21.28 -27.87
N LEU A 46 18.47 22.00 -26.76
CA LEU A 46 19.52 22.19 -25.75
C LEU A 46 20.04 20.85 -25.21
N ARG A 47 21.36 20.61 -25.33
CA ARG A 47 22.03 19.34 -24.98
C ARG A 47 22.03 18.98 -23.50
N LYS A 48 21.76 19.95 -22.60
CA LYS A 48 21.90 19.78 -21.15
C LYS A 48 20.66 20.28 -20.40
N SER A 49 19.76 19.35 -20.12
CA SER A 49 18.61 19.59 -19.24
C SER A 49 18.98 19.60 -17.75
N SER A 50 20.23 19.23 -17.39
CA SER A 50 20.59 19.03 -15.99
C SER A 50 22.09 19.00 -15.65
N SER A 51 22.42 19.22 -14.38
CA SER A 51 23.76 19.23 -13.81
C SER A 51 23.82 18.51 -12.46
N LEU A 52 24.96 17.86 -12.18
CA LEU A 52 25.29 17.29 -10.88
C LEU A 52 26.50 18.02 -10.31
N VAL A 53 26.46 18.36 -9.03
CA VAL A 53 27.51 19.12 -8.35
C VAL A 53 27.86 18.46 -7.02
N ALA A 54 29.16 18.38 -6.73
CA ALA A 54 29.66 18.02 -5.40
C ALA A 54 29.45 19.18 -4.43
N THR A 55 28.84 18.91 -3.28
CA THR A 55 28.72 19.88 -2.18
C THR A 55 29.57 19.41 -1.00
N SER A 56 29.78 20.25 0.01
CA SER A 56 30.52 19.85 1.22
C SER A 56 29.85 18.67 1.95
N SER A 57 28.52 18.60 1.94
CA SER A 57 27.72 17.58 2.64
C SER A 57 27.24 16.42 1.75
N GLY A 58 27.51 16.44 0.45
CA GLY A 58 27.04 15.42 -0.48
C GLY A 58 27.01 15.89 -1.93
N TYR A 59 25.82 15.87 -2.53
CA TYR A 59 25.60 16.18 -3.94
C TYR A 59 24.38 17.09 -4.13
N MET A 60 24.37 17.86 -5.20
CA MET A 60 23.25 18.69 -5.62
C MET A 60 22.97 18.42 -7.10
N ARG A 61 21.73 18.08 -7.42
CA ARG A 61 21.23 17.96 -8.79
C ARG A 61 20.42 19.21 -9.12
N VAL A 62 20.68 19.82 -10.27
CA VAL A 62 19.92 20.96 -10.81
C VAL A 62 19.43 20.59 -12.19
N PHE A 63 18.14 20.68 -12.47
CA PHE A 63 17.56 20.29 -13.76
C PHE A 63 16.35 21.13 -14.11
N TYR A 64 16.04 21.22 -15.39
CA TYR A 64 14.90 21.96 -15.93
C TYR A 64 13.77 21.00 -16.34
N LEU A 65 12.54 21.39 -16.06
CA LEU A 65 11.31 20.74 -16.53
C LEU A 65 10.30 21.86 -16.74
N ASP A 66 9.84 22.06 -17.99
CA ASP A 66 8.87 23.09 -18.45
C ASP A 66 8.97 24.43 -17.69
N ASP A 67 9.48 25.56 -18.16
CA ASP A 67 9.54 26.84 -17.40
C ASP A 67 10.10 26.88 -15.94
N THR A 68 10.48 25.76 -15.32
CA THR A 68 10.97 25.69 -13.94
C THR A 68 12.28 24.93 -13.76
N VAL A 69 13.05 25.40 -12.78
CA VAL A 69 14.33 24.83 -12.37
C VAL A 69 14.16 24.09 -11.06
N HIS A 70 14.45 22.81 -11.06
CA HIS A 70 14.39 21.93 -9.90
C HIS A 70 15.78 21.69 -9.33
N ILE A 71 15.86 21.71 -8.00
CA ILE A 71 17.08 21.47 -7.23
C ILE A 71 16.82 20.38 -6.22
N GLU A 72 17.69 19.39 -6.17
CA GLU A 72 17.63 18.29 -5.21
C GLU A 72 18.98 18.10 -4.53
N TYR A 73 18.96 18.08 -3.20
CA TYR A 73 20.15 17.83 -2.39
C TYR A 73 20.18 16.39 -1.91
N TYR A 74 21.36 15.79 -1.95
CA TYR A 74 21.61 14.41 -1.56
C TYR A 74 22.79 14.34 -0.59
N ASP A 75 22.77 13.40 0.34
CA ASP A 75 23.94 13.09 1.18
C ASP A 75 25.00 12.27 0.39
N ASN A 76 26.13 11.95 1.04
CA ASN A 76 27.19 11.13 0.44
C ASN A 76 26.77 9.70 0.05
N ASN A 77 25.63 9.22 0.57
CA ASN A 77 25.03 7.93 0.22
C ASN A 77 23.92 8.11 -0.80
N PHE A 78 23.81 9.27 -1.43
CA PHE A 78 22.76 9.70 -2.35
C PHE A 78 21.36 9.75 -1.74
N ASN A 79 21.15 9.71 -0.42
CA ASN A 79 19.80 9.88 0.15
C ASN A 79 19.37 11.34 0.01
N ILE A 80 18.16 11.54 -0.50
CA ILE A 80 17.62 12.89 -0.68
C ILE A 80 17.42 13.58 0.68
N GLN A 81 17.87 14.84 0.77
CA GLN A 81 17.83 15.67 1.97
C GLN A 81 16.77 16.77 1.84
N SER A 82 16.71 17.43 0.68
CA SER A 82 15.76 18.51 0.41
C SER A 82 15.55 18.70 -1.09
N LYS A 83 14.44 19.37 -1.43
CA LYS A 83 14.10 19.81 -2.80
C LYS A 83 13.78 21.30 -2.81
N LYS A 84 14.00 21.97 -3.93
CA LYS A 84 13.61 23.36 -4.20
C LYS A 84 13.22 23.50 -5.67
N THR A 85 12.32 24.43 -5.97
CA THR A 85 11.97 24.82 -7.35
C THR A 85 12.11 26.33 -7.48
N LEU A 86 12.58 26.78 -8.63
CA LEU A 86 12.69 28.19 -9.03
C LEU A 86 11.98 28.36 -10.38
N ALA A 87 11.31 29.49 -10.59
CA ALA A 87 10.81 29.86 -11.91
C ALA A 87 11.94 30.45 -12.75
N MET A 88 11.91 30.23 -14.06
CA MET A 88 12.80 30.94 -14.98
C MET A 88 12.33 32.39 -15.21
N ASP A 89 13.28 33.31 -15.39
CA ASP A 89 13.03 34.70 -15.79
C ASP A 89 12.81 34.84 -17.31
N LEU A 90 13.44 34.00 -18.14
CA LEU A 90 13.31 33.96 -19.60
C LEU A 90 12.93 32.55 -20.10
N ASP A 91 12.40 32.45 -21.32
CA ASP A 91 11.74 31.23 -21.84
C ASP A 91 12.69 30.06 -22.17
N LEU A 92 13.98 30.33 -22.39
CA LEU A 92 14.97 29.33 -22.81
C LEU A 92 15.99 29.05 -21.69
N TRP A 93 16.25 27.77 -21.46
CA TRP A 93 17.21 27.31 -20.47
C TRP A 93 18.64 27.39 -21.02
N GLY A 94 19.48 28.25 -20.47
CA GLY A 94 20.89 28.39 -20.85
C GLY A 94 21.85 27.61 -19.96
N GLY A 95 21.37 26.84 -18.99
CA GLY A 95 22.24 26.02 -18.14
C GLY A 95 22.56 26.61 -16.76
N PHE A 96 23.39 25.86 -16.04
CA PHE A 96 23.70 26.11 -14.64
C PHE A 96 25.19 25.90 -14.38
N TYR A 97 25.78 26.81 -13.61
CA TYR A 97 27.17 26.74 -13.18
C TYR A 97 27.28 26.90 -11.66
N ALA A 98 27.99 25.97 -11.03
CA ALA A 98 28.41 26.11 -9.64
C ALA A 98 29.82 26.70 -9.60
N GLY A 99 29.88 28.01 -9.45
CA GLY A 99 31.14 28.74 -9.32
C GLY A 99 31.80 28.58 -7.96
N SER A 100 32.89 29.29 -7.76
CA SER A 100 33.74 29.15 -6.57
C SER A 100 33.02 29.48 -5.26
N ASN A 101 32.12 30.48 -5.28
CA ASN A 101 31.43 31.02 -4.11
C ASN A 101 29.93 31.29 -4.33
N ALA A 102 29.42 30.98 -5.52
CA ALA A 102 28.06 31.31 -5.93
C ALA A 102 27.54 30.33 -7.00
N TYR A 103 26.23 30.36 -7.20
CA TYR A 103 25.56 29.61 -8.25
C TYR A 103 25.08 30.58 -9.33
N TYR A 104 25.27 30.20 -10.59
CA TYR A 104 24.85 30.99 -11.73
C TYR A 104 23.86 30.20 -12.56
N LEU A 105 22.75 30.85 -12.86
CA LEU A 105 21.74 30.34 -13.76
C LEU A 105 21.72 31.21 -15.01
N VAL A 106 21.78 30.58 -16.17
CA VAL A 106 21.75 31.29 -17.44
C VAL A 106 20.50 30.92 -18.19
N GLU A 107 19.83 31.93 -18.70
CA GLU A 107 18.55 31.84 -19.38
C GLU A 107 18.58 32.79 -20.58
N GLY A 108 17.65 32.60 -21.51
CA GLY A 108 17.63 33.37 -22.75
C GLY A 108 16.25 33.41 -23.38
N LYS A 109 16.11 34.24 -24.40
CA LYS A 109 14.92 34.31 -25.23
C LYS A 109 15.29 34.65 -26.66
N ALA A 110 14.51 34.15 -27.62
CA ALA A 110 14.71 34.46 -29.02
C ALA A 110 14.40 35.94 -29.30
N ASN A 111 15.14 36.53 -30.22
CA ASN A 111 14.97 37.88 -30.75
C ASN A 111 14.54 37.82 -32.22
N THR A 112 13.39 37.20 -32.48
CA THR A 112 12.86 37.03 -33.84
C THR A 112 12.44 38.33 -34.51
N ALA A 113 12.33 39.41 -33.74
CA ALA A 113 12.09 40.76 -34.23
C ALA A 113 13.38 41.52 -34.57
N GLU A 114 14.55 40.88 -34.37
CA GLU A 114 15.88 41.41 -34.73
C GLU A 114 16.14 42.82 -34.14
N SER A 115 15.76 43.00 -32.87
CA SER A 115 15.94 44.28 -32.16
C SER A 115 17.22 44.28 -31.35
N ASP A 116 18.16 45.16 -31.67
CA ASP A 116 19.45 45.33 -30.99
C ASP A 116 19.36 45.65 -29.49
N THR A 117 18.21 46.15 -29.05
CA THR A 117 17.95 46.47 -27.64
C THR A 117 17.31 45.32 -26.88
N ALA A 118 16.92 44.24 -27.55
CA ALA A 118 16.31 43.09 -26.91
C ALA A 118 17.34 42.39 -26.03
N GLU A 119 17.00 42.18 -24.76
CA GLU A 119 17.73 41.24 -23.91
C GLU A 119 17.61 39.85 -24.51
N VAL A 120 18.73 39.19 -24.79
CA VAL A 120 18.73 37.83 -25.34
C VAL A 120 19.22 36.82 -24.32
N ILE A 121 20.10 37.24 -23.39
CA ILE A 121 20.66 36.37 -22.36
C ILE A 121 20.59 37.06 -21.01
N ARG A 122 20.20 36.30 -19.99
CA ARG A 122 20.20 36.71 -18.59
C ARG A 122 21.04 35.75 -17.76
N VAL A 123 21.94 36.30 -16.95
CA VAL A 123 22.78 35.56 -16.01
C VAL A 123 22.41 35.94 -14.59
N ILE A 124 21.82 35.01 -13.86
CA ILE A 124 21.31 35.23 -12.50
C ILE A 124 22.29 34.62 -11.50
N LYS A 125 22.78 35.43 -10.56
CA LYS A 125 23.67 34.99 -9.49
C LYS A 125 22.87 34.71 -8.22
N TYR A 126 23.11 33.54 -7.65
CA TYR A 126 22.58 33.08 -6.37
C TYR A 126 23.72 32.80 -5.39
N ASP A 127 23.47 33.01 -4.09
CA ASP A 127 24.32 32.43 -3.06
C ASP A 127 24.14 30.89 -3.00
N THR A 128 24.96 30.21 -2.21
CA THR A 128 24.87 28.74 -2.07
C THR A 128 23.62 28.23 -1.36
N ASN A 129 22.78 29.13 -0.85
CA ASN A 129 21.44 28.85 -0.29
C ASN A 129 20.31 29.21 -1.27
N TRP A 130 20.64 29.48 -2.54
CA TRP A 130 19.70 29.88 -3.58
C TRP A 130 18.91 31.16 -3.23
N ARG A 131 19.58 32.14 -2.62
CA ARG A 131 19.08 33.52 -2.53
C ARG A 131 19.66 34.32 -3.69
N ARG A 132 18.81 34.98 -4.47
CA ARG A 132 19.24 35.81 -5.60
C ARG A 132 20.04 37.00 -5.06
N ILE A 133 21.27 37.17 -5.54
CA ILE A 133 22.21 38.20 -5.09
C ILE A 133 22.73 39.09 -6.24
N GLY A 134 22.35 38.80 -7.49
CA GLY A 134 22.69 39.66 -8.62
C GLY A 134 22.12 39.15 -9.94
N VAL A 135 22.13 39.99 -10.97
CA VAL A 135 21.68 39.66 -12.33
C VAL A 135 22.45 40.49 -13.34
N ALA A 136 22.86 39.86 -14.44
CA ALA A 136 23.39 40.52 -15.64
C ALA A 136 22.41 40.32 -16.80
N SER A 137 22.12 41.39 -17.54
CA SER A 137 21.29 41.37 -18.75
C SER A 137 22.16 41.69 -19.95
N ILE A 138 22.13 40.83 -20.97
CA ILE A 138 22.91 40.96 -22.19
C ILE A 138 21.95 41.18 -23.37
N THR A 139 22.11 42.28 -24.09
CA THR A 139 21.31 42.63 -25.29
C THR A 139 21.89 42.02 -26.56
N SER A 140 21.16 42.07 -27.68
CA SER A 140 21.65 41.63 -29.00
C SER A 140 22.43 42.69 -29.80
N ASN A 141 22.68 43.88 -29.23
CA ASN A 141 23.34 45.02 -29.87
C ASN A 141 24.69 44.71 -30.54
N PRO A 142 24.79 44.71 -31.89
CA PRO A 142 26.01 44.36 -32.62
C PRO A 142 27.16 45.36 -32.42
N ASP A 143 26.86 46.65 -32.17
CA ASP A 143 27.87 47.70 -31.97
C ASP A 143 28.71 47.50 -30.69
N LEU A 144 28.25 46.65 -29.78
CA LEU A 144 28.98 46.30 -28.57
C LEU A 144 29.90 45.08 -28.76
N PHE A 145 29.73 44.26 -29.82
CA PHE A 145 30.38 42.94 -29.90
C PHE A 145 30.36 42.19 -31.26
N GLY A 146 30.33 42.87 -32.41
CA GLY A 146 30.76 42.29 -33.69
C GLY A 146 29.88 41.19 -34.31
N GLY A 147 28.63 41.02 -33.86
CA GLY A 147 27.67 40.13 -34.50
C GLY A 147 26.28 40.17 -33.85
N ASP A 148 25.25 39.92 -34.67
CA ASP A 148 23.84 39.89 -34.28
C ASP A 148 23.48 38.59 -33.54
N VAL A 149 22.57 38.64 -32.56
CA VAL A 149 22.06 37.45 -31.85
C VAL A 149 20.54 37.37 -31.96
N ARG A 150 20.07 36.36 -32.70
CA ARG A 150 18.66 36.02 -32.90
C ARG A 150 18.21 34.89 -31.99
N TYR A 151 18.99 33.81 -31.89
CA TYR A 151 18.71 32.69 -30.99
C TYR A 151 19.92 32.46 -30.05
N PRO A 152 19.78 32.74 -28.74
CA PRO A 152 20.93 32.85 -27.82
C PRO A 152 21.55 31.53 -27.36
N PHE A 153 20.95 30.37 -27.67
CA PHE A 153 21.50 29.05 -27.38
C PHE A 153 21.15 28.11 -28.54
N ASP A 154 21.87 28.29 -29.64
CA ASP A 154 21.78 27.44 -30.83
C ASP A 154 22.89 26.37 -30.81
N TYR A 155 22.90 25.44 -31.78
CA TYR A 155 23.88 24.37 -32.00
C TYR A 155 25.09 24.37 -31.05
N GLY A 156 25.11 23.47 -30.06
CA GLY A 156 26.25 23.32 -29.15
C GLY A 156 25.86 23.25 -27.69
N CYS A 157 26.83 23.50 -26.82
CA CYS A 157 26.66 23.45 -25.37
C CYS A 157 26.79 24.85 -24.78
N VAL A 158 26.11 25.11 -23.67
CA VAL A 158 26.39 26.31 -22.87
C VAL A 158 27.40 25.92 -21.79
N GLU A 159 28.63 26.38 -21.97
CA GLU A 159 29.73 26.11 -21.06
C GLU A 159 30.21 27.36 -20.37
N PHE A 160 30.81 27.18 -19.20
CA PHE A 160 31.16 28.26 -18.28
C PHE A 160 32.62 28.14 -17.91
N ALA A 161 33.31 29.21 -17.55
CA ALA A 161 34.60 29.12 -16.85
C ALA A 161 34.75 30.36 -15.97
N GLU A 162 35.24 30.19 -14.75
CA GLU A 162 35.51 31.32 -13.86
C GLU A 162 37.02 31.60 -13.84
N GLN A 163 37.42 32.84 -14.13
CA GLN A 163 38.80 33.28 -14.04
C GLN A 163 38.88 34.76 -13.68
N GLY A 164 39.75 35.10 -12.72
CA GLY A 164 40.03 36.49 -12.36
C GLY A 164 38.81 37.30 -11.87
N GLY A 165 37.78 36.64 -11.31
CA GLY A 165 36.52 37.29 -10.93
C GLY A 165 35.53 37.51 -12.07
N THR A 166 35.81 36.95 -13.25
CA THR A 166 34.93 36.96 -14.43
C THR A 166 34.40 35.56 -14.68
N LEU A 167 33.09 35.46 -14.91
CA LEU A 167 32.42 34.26 -15.43
C LEU A 167 32.35 34.38 -16.95
N TYR A 168 33.12 33.54 -17.63
CA TYR A 168 33.03 33.34 -19.07
C TYR A 168 31.95 32.31 -19.37
N ILE A 169 31.15 32.56 -20.40
CA ILE A 169 30.11 31.66 -20.90
C ILE A 169 30.33 31.52 -22.40
N VAL A 170 30.46 30.31 -22.91
CA VAL A 170 30.54 30.04 -24.34
C VAL A 170 29.36 29.22 -24.80
N THR A 171 28.85 29.52 -26.00
CA THR A 171 27.73 28.79 -26.61
C THR A 171 27.72 28.95 -28.13
N GLY A 172 26.85 28.20 -28.79
CA GLY A 172 26.47 28.45 -30.18
C GLY A 172 25.29 29.43 -30.22
N HIS A 173 25.22 30.25 -31.26
CA HIS A 173 24.10 31.16 -31.50
C HIS A 173 23.77 31.27 -32.99
N GLU A 174 22.54 31.68 -33.28
CA GLU A 174 22.10 32.08 -34.63
C GLU A 174 22.01 33.60 -34.67
N GLY A 175 22.59 34.22 -35.71
CA GLY A 175 22.47 35.65 -36.00
C GLY A 175 21.20 36.01 -36.77
N TYR A 176 21.09 37.29 -37.19
CA TYR A 176 19.97 37.76 -37.99
C TYR A 176 19.97 37.11 -39.39
N VAL A 177 18.78 37.04 -40.01
CA VAL A 177 18.61 36.41 -41.32
C VAL A 177 19.26 37.24 -42.41
N ASP A 178 20.16 36.63 -43.18
CA ASP A 178 20.69 37.26 -44.39
C ASP A 178 19.67 37.08 -45.53
N GLU A 179 19.14 38.20 -46.05
CA GLU A 179 18.15 38.22 -47.14
C GLU A 179 18.64 37.53 -48.43
N ALA A 180 19.96 37.45 -48.67
CA ALA A 180 20.54 36.84 -49.87
C ALA A 180 20.52 35.31 -49.84
N VAL A 181 20.51 34.72 -48.63
CA VAL A 181 20.51 33.25 -48.42
C VAL A 181 19.25 32.75 -47.69
N GLY A 182 18.43 33.66 -47.15
CA GLY A 182 17.14 33.38 -46.52
C GLY A 182 17.24 32.64 -45.17
N GLN A 183 18.41 32.61 -44.54
CA GLN A 183 18.66 31.93 -43.27
C GLN A 183 19.58 32.77 -42.36
N GLY A 184 19.48 32.59 -41.04
CA GLY A 184 20.43 33.15 -40.08
C GLY A 184 21.71 32.33 -40.04
N HIS A 185 22.87 33.00 -40.06
CA HIS A 185 24.15 32.30 -39.91
C HIS A 185 24.34 31.84 -38.47
N GLN A 186 25.01 30.71 -38.27
CA GLN A 186 25.30 30.17 -36.95
C GLN A 186 26.78 30.31 -36.61
N GLY A 187 27.12 30.44 -35.33
CA GLY A 187 28.51 30.45 -34.93
C GLY A 187 28.77 30.58 -33.44
N PHE A 188 29.99 30.99 -33.11
CA PHE A 188 30.54 30.99 -31.76
C PHE A 188 30.12 32.25 -31.00
N LEU A 189 29.74 32.09 -29.73
CA LEU A 189 29.48 33.20 -28.81
C LEU A 189 30.27 33.02 -27.52
N MET A 190 30.93 34.09 -27.05
CA MET A 190 31.53 34.17 -25.72
C MET A 190 31.03 35.41 -24.98
N ILE A 191 30.55 35.22 -23.76
CA ILE A 191 30.09 36.26 -22.84
C ILE A 191 31.02 36.29 -21.64
N ALA A 192 31.32 37.49 -21.15
CA ALA A 192 32.05 37.71 -19.91
C ALA A 192 31.15 38.48 -18.93
N VAL A 193 30.98 37.94 -17.72
CA VAL A 193 30.22 38.57 -16.63
C VAL A 193 31.14 38.81 -15.46
N ASN A 194 31.29 40.07 -15.05
CA ASN A 194 31.98 40.39 -13.80
C ASN A 194 31.17 39.84 -12.62
N THR A 195 31.73 38.89 -11.88
CA THR A 195 30.99 38.19 -10.82
C THR A 195 30.67 39.08 -9.62
N SER A 196 31.33 40.23 -9.46
CA SER A 196 31.12 41.16 -8.36
C SER A 196 30.09 42.24 -8.70
N THR A 197 30.21 42.87 -9.87
CA THR A 197 29.29 43.93 -10.31
C THR A 197 28.05 43.39 -11.03
N MET A 198 28.13 42.14 -11.54
CA MET A 198 27.15 41.54 -12.45
C MET A 198 26.96 42.34 -13.74
N GLU A 199 27.99 43.07 -14.16
CA GLU A 199 28.04 43.65 -15.52
C GLU A 199 28.46 42.54 -16.50
N GLY A 200 27.63 42.32 -17.52
CA GLY A 200 27.85 41.31 -18.56
C GLY A 200 28.01 41.94 -19.93
N LYS A 201 28.88 41.37 -20.76
CA LYS A 201 29.03 41.74 -22.17
C LYS A 201 29.43 40.53 -23.00
N ILE A 202 29.01 40.51 -24.27
CA ILE A 202 29.61 39.59 -25.24
C ILE A 202 31.03 40.11 -25.54
N VAL A 203 31.99 39.21 -25.58
CA VAL A 203 33.41 39.52 -25.79
C VAL A 203 33.98 38.90 -27.04
N ARG A 204 33.33 37.86 -27.58
CA ARG A 204 33.61 37.29 -28.90
C ARG A 204 32.30 36.80 -29.52
N SER A 205 32.15 37.03 -30.82
CA SER A 205 31.07 36.51 -31.64
C SER A 205 31.63 36.19 -33.03
N ASP A 206 31.27 35.05 -33.60
CA ASP A 206 31.46 34.76 -35.02
C ASP A 206 30.24 34.03 -35.60
N LEU A 207 30.14 34.01 -36.93
CA LEU A 207 29.04 33.44 -37.70
C LEU A 207 29.55 32.47 -38.79
N TRP A 208 30.68 31.80 -38.52
CA TRP A 208 31.40 30.96 -39.49
C TRP A 208 31.10 29.47 -39.36
N HIS A 209 29.96 29.11 -38.76
CA HIS A 209 29.62 27.72 -38.41
C HIS A 209 30.70 27.07 -37.51
N SER A 210 31.24 27.85 -36.57
CA SER A 210 32.06 27.37 -35.47
C SER A 210 31.20 27.22 -34.22
N PHE A 211 31.11 26.03 -33.65
CA PHE A 211 30.25 25.77 -32.50
C PHE A 211 31.10 25.56 -31.26
N ALA A 212 30.99 26.45 -30.28
CA ALA A 212 31.63 26.27 -28.98
C ALA A 212 31.14 24.98 -28.33
N GLN A 213 32.08 24.11 -27.94
CA GLN A 213 31.73 22.86 -27.29
C GLN A 213 32.20 22.86 -25.83
N TYR A 214 33.42 23.33 -25.55
CA TYR A 214 34.03 23.28 -24.21
C TYR A 214 34.83 24.54 -23.92
N ILE A 215 34.83 25.00 -22.67
CA ILE A 215 35.79 26.00 -22.16
C ILE A 215 36.42 25.50 -20.86
N LYS A 216 37.73 25.71 -20.68
CA LYS A 216 38.46 25.42 -19.44
C LYS A 216 39.45 26.53 -19.14
N CYS A 217 39.73 26.74 -17.86
CA CYS A 217 40.74 27.70 -17.41
C CYS A 217 41.96 26.98 -16.84
N ASN A 218 43.15 27.50 -17.12
CA ASN A 218 44.38 27.15 -16.43
C ASN A 218 45.30 28.38 -16.32
N GLY A 219 45.57 28.82 -15.09
CA GLY A 219 46.32 30.06 -14.88
C GLY A 219 45.56 31.26 -15.44
N SER A 220 46.22 32.09 -16.24
CA SER A 220 45.62 33.24 -16.95
C SER A 220 44.98 32.88 -18.29
N ASP A 221 45.01 31.60 -18.69
CA ASP A 221 44.61 31.19 -20.03
C ASP A 221 43.24 30.48 -20.02
N LEU A 222 42.41 30.83 -21.00
CA LEU A 222 41.16 30.15 -21.31
C LEU A 222 41.38 29.30 -22.56
N TYR A 223 41.04 28.02 -22.47
CA TYR A 223 41.06 27.09 -23.60
C TYR A 223 39.64 26.86 -24.03
N VAL A 224 39.35 27.08 -25.31
CA VAL A 224 38.05 26.89 -25.92
C VAL A 224 38.20 25.85 -27.02
N LEU A 225 37.37 24.81 -26.96
CA LEU A 225 37.31 23.76 -27.98
C LEU A 225 36.05 23.94 -28.79
N GLU A 226 36.24 24.06 -30.10
CA GLU A 226 35.22 24.39 -31.08
C GLU A 226 35.13 23.27 -32.11
N GLN A 227 33.91 22.91 -32.49
CA GLN A 227 33.68 22.10 -33.68
C GLN A 227 33.34 23.04 -34.83
N SER A 228 34.23 23.16 -35.80
CA SER A 228 34.04 24.05 -36.94
C SER A 228 33.60 23.26 -38.18
N GLU A 229 32.32 23.39 -38.54
CA GLU A 229 31.78 22.77 -39.75
C GLU A 229 32.29 23.48 -41.02
N GLY A 230 32.52 24.80 -40.93
CA GLY A 230 33.07 25.61 -42.02
C GLY A 230 34.54 25.28 -42.34
N SER A 231 35.41 25.16 -41.32
CA SER A 231 36.84 24.84 -41.51
C SER A 231 37.15 23.35 -41.46
N ARG A 232 36.15 22.50 -41.20
CA ARG A 232 36.22 21.03 -41.18
C ARG A 232 37.32 20.47 -40.29
N CYS A 233 37.46 21.08 -39.12
CA CYS A 233 38.38 20.62 -38.11
C CYS A 233 37.85 20.86 -36.70
N THR A 234 38.46 20.18 -35.75
CA THR A 234 38.33 20.49 -34.33
C THR A 234 39.33 21.58 -34.03
N THR A 235 38.85 22.75 -33.61
CA THR A 235 39.71 23.90 -33.32
C THR A 235 39.87 24.06 -31.81
N LEU A 236 41.13 24.15 -31.36
CA LEU A 236 41.46 24.49 -29.98
C LEU A 236 42.03 25.91 -29.95
N THR A 237 41.34 26.82 -29.28
CA THR A 237 41.75 28.21 -29.12
C THR A 237 42.21 28.47 -27.69
N LYS A 238 43.40 29.04 -27.53
CA LYS A 238 43.90 29.57 -26.26
C LYS A 238 43.74 31.09 -26.24
N TYR A 239 42.96 31.62 -25.32
CA TYR A 239 42.81 33.05 -25.05
C TYR A 239 43.57 33.43 -23.79
N ASN A 240 44.23 34.59 -23.79
CA ASN A 240 44.62 35.25 -22.55
C ASN A 240 43.35 35.84 -21.89
N ALA A 241 43.05 35.51 -20.64
CA ALA A 241 41.81 35.93 -19.99
C ALA A 241 41.68 37.46 -19.82
N ASP A 242 42.82 38.17 -19.67
CA ASP A 242 42.85 39.60 -19.40
C ASP A 242 42.71 40.42 -20.70
N THR A 243 43.42 40.03 -21.76
CA THR A 243 43.43 40.77 -23.05
C THR A 243 42.46 40.20 -24.08
N LEU A 244 42.10 38.92 -23.94
CA LEU A 244 41.39 38.10 -24.92
C LEU A 244 42.14 37.91 -26.24
N ASP A 245 43.46 38.17 -26.26
CA ASP A 245 44.31 37.77 -27.38
C ASP A 245 44.29 36.25 -27.52
N SER A 246 44.18 35.76 -28.75
CA SER A 246 43.92 34.34 -29.01
C SER A 246 44.96 33.72 -29.92
N GLN A 247 45.30 32.45 -29.66
CA GLN A 247 46.02 31.58 -30.57
C GLN A 247 45.14 30.37 -30.89
N LYS A 248 44.86 30.12 -32.17
CA LYS A 248 44.01 29.01 -32.65
C LYS A 248 44.86 27.89 -33.25
N LEU A 249 44.47 26.63 -33.04
CA LEU A 249 45.10 25.42 -33.59
C LEU A 249 44.03 24.47 -34.16
N SER A 250 44.28 23.85 -35.31
CA SER A 250 43.58 22.63 -35.71
C SER A 250 44.16 21.43 -34.96
N VAL A 251 43.35 20.76 -34.14
CA VAL A 251 43.80 19.59 -33.35
C VAL A 251 43.35 18.25 -33.95
N LEU A 252 42.37 18.28 -34.85
CA LEU A 252 41.94 17.13 -35.64
C LEU A 252 41.21 17.61 -36.90
N ASP A 253 41.74 17.27 -38.07
CA ASP A 253 41.09 17.51 -39.35
C ASP A 253 40.10 16.39 -39.70
N TYR A 254 38.98 16.73 -40.34
CA TYR A 254 38.01 15.76 -40.85
C TYR A 254 37.49 16.14 -42.26
N GLY A 255 37.07 15.13 -43.04
CA GLY A 255 36.90 15.21 -44.50
C GLY A 255 35.66 15.96 -45.04
N GLY A 256 35.66 16.16 -46.37
CA GLY A 256 34.64 16.78 -47.24
C GLY A 256 35.25 17.55 -48.42
N ALA A 257 34.57 17.69 -49.57
CA ALA A 257 35.05 18.50 -50.72
C ALA A 257 34.85 20.01 -50.47
N TRP A 258 35.92 20.83 -50.59
CA TRP A 258 35.97 22.26 -50.18
C TRP A 258 34.96 23.19 -50.89
N ASP A 259 34.28 22.68 -51.91
CA ASP A 259 33.37 23.42 -52.79
C ASP A 259 31.90 23.44 -52.31
N SER A 260 31.53 22.57 -51.36
CA SER A 260 30.22 22.62 -50.71
C SER A 260 30.31 23.23 -49.31
N VAL A 261 29.82 24.47 -49.18
CA VAL A 261 29.49 25.11 -47.87
C VAL A 261 28.40 24.34 -47.10
N TRP A 262 27.77 23.36 -47.73
CA TRP A 262 26.70 22.52 -47.18
C TRP A 262 27.13 21.05 -47.09
N ALA A 263 28.30 20.75 -46.51
CA ALA A 263 28.70 19.37 -46.28
C ALA A 263 27.77 18.73 -45.22
N ILE A 264 26.71 18.08 -45.70
CA ILE A 264 25.52 17.69 -44.94
C ILE A 264 25.77 16.71 -43.79
N ASN A 265 26.95 16.08 -43.66
CA ASN A 265 27.27 15.24 -42.49
C ASN A 265 28.73 15.39 -42.02
N CYS A 266 28.94 16.02 -40.87
CA CYS A 266 30.21 15.96 -40.14
C CYS A 266 30.30 14.63 -39.39
N TYR A 267 31.13 13.69 -39.89
CA TYR A 267 31.37 12.39 -39.25
C TYR A 267 32.45 12.42 -38.16
N ALA A 268 32.59 13.57 -37.51
CA ALA A 268 33.43 13.80 -36.35
C ALA A 268 32.64 14.61 -35.30
N SER A 269 33.00 14.42 -34.04
CA SER A 269 32.37 15.07 -32.89
C SER A 269 33.44 15.47 -31.90
N VAL A 270 33.10 16.45 -31.07
CA VAL A 270 33.91 16.90 -29.95
C VAL A 270 33.14 16.61 -28.67
N ASP A 271 33.77 15.85 -27.76
CA ASP A 271 33.06 15.17 -26.69
C ASP A 271 33.61 15.41 -25.28
N GLY A 272 34.79 16.01 -25.16
CA GLY A 272 35.41 16.33 -23.89
C GLY A 272 36.64 17.20 -24.04
N MET A 273 36.88 18.07 -23.06
CA MET A 273 38.14 18.77 -22.89
C MET A 273 38.51 18.81 -21.41
N GLU A 274 39.75 18.49 -21.09
CA GLU A 274 40.32 18.69 -19.75
C GLU A 274 41.78 19.13 -19.83
N ILE A 275 42.24 19.78 -18.77
CA ILE A 275 43.63 20.24 -18.66
C ILE A 275 44.36 19.38 -17.63
N SER A 276 45.42 18.70 -18.05
CA SER A 276 46.34 17.96 -17.19
C SER A 276 47.42 18.89 -16.64
N GLY A 277 48.33 18.35 -15.82
CA GLY A 277 49.46 19.15 -15.31
C GLY A 277 50.39 19.68 -16.41
N SER A 278 50.32 19.14 -17.63
CA SER A 278 51.22 19.48 -18.73
C SER A 278 50.57 19.57 -20.11
N ASN A 279 49.32 19.16 -20.29
CA ASN A 279 48.68 19.07 -21.60
C ASN A 279 47.21 19.50 -21.56
N VAL A 280 46.72 20.03 -22.68
CA VAL A 280 45.29 20.08 -22.99
C VAL A 280 44.91 18.76 -23.66
N LEU A 281 43.92 18.08 -23.10
CA LEU A 281 43.39 16.82 -23.58
C LEU A 281 42.02 17.06 -24.19
N CYS A 282 41.86 16.79 -25.48
CA CYS A 282 40.56 16.91 -26.16
C CYS A 282 40.14 15.53 -26.68
N ILE A 283 38.90 15.11 -26.43
CA ILE A 283 38.40 13.81 -26.84
C ILE A 283 37.19 13.98 -27.75
N GLY A 284 37.01 13.04 -28.67
CA GLY A 284 35.83 12.99 -29.52
C GLY A 284 35.67 11.66 -30.24
N THR A 285 34.64 11.55 -31.06
CA THR A 285 34.52 10.45 -32.02
C THR A 285 34.78 10.91 -33.45
N SER A 286 35.37 10.04 -34.25
CA SER A 286 35.57 10.25 -35.68
C SER A 286 35.56 8.92 -36.42
N ILE A 287 35.01 8.89 -37.62
CA ILE A 287 35.27 7.80 -38.57
C ILE A 287 36.74 7.75 -38.98
N ASP A 288 37.11 6.71 -39.71
CA ASP A 288 38.33 6.70 -40.52
C ASP A 288 38.19 7.74 -41.65
N GLN A 289 38.81 8.91 -41.47
CA GLN A 289 38.69 10.05 -42.37
C GLN A 289 39.23 9.75 -43.79
N SER A 290 40.09 8.74 -43.95
CA SER A 290 40.54 8.29 -45.28
C SER A 290 39.42 7.65 -46.12
N LYS A 291 38.29 7.31 -45.48
CA LYS A 291 37.13 6.67 -46.09
C LYS A 291 35.91 7.59 -46.17
N TYR A 292 36.08 8.90 -45.97
CA TYR A 292 35.00 9.88 -45.89
C TYR A 292 33.98 9.76 -47.04
N ASP A 293 34.44 9.65 -48.29
CA ASP A 293 33.57 9.56 -49.47
C ASP A 293 32.81 8.23 -49.59
N SER A 294 33.13 7.24 -48.74
CA SER A 294 32.51 5.91 -48.72
C SER A 294 31.69 5.64 -47.46
N VAL A 295 31.41 6.68 -46.67
CA VAL A 295 30.64 6.56 -45.43
C VAL A 295 29.20 6.15 -45.71
N THR A 296 28.71 5.20 -44.93
CA THR A 296 27.32 4.74 -44.93
C THR A 296 26.75 4.94 -43.53
N SER A 297 25.45 4.64 -43.37
CA SER A 297 24.83 4.77 -42.06
C SER A 297 25.35 3.82 -40.98
N ASP A 298 26.14 2.82 -41.39
CA ASP A 298 26.69 1.80 -40.52
C ASP A 298 28.21 1.95 -40.32
N THR A 299 28.80 3.05 -40.81
CA THR A 299 30.24 3.27 -40.68
C THR A 299 30.62 3.43 -39.20
N PRO A 300 31.57 2.63 -38.68
CA PRO A 300 31.98 2.70 -37.29
C PRO A 300 32.76 3.99 -37.02
N HIS A 301 32.42 4.64 -35.91
CA HIS A 301 33.23 5.70 -35.33
C HIS A 301 34.33 5.12 -34.45
N ASN A 302 35.40 5.87 -34.19
CA ASN A 302 36.42 5.56 -33.20
C ASN A 302 36.61 6.75 -32.27
N ILE A 303 37.02 6.47 -31.02
CA ILE A 303 37.32 7.50 -30.03
C ILE A 303 38.76 7.98 -30.25
N TYR A 304 38.92 9.27 -30.57
CA TYR A 304 40.22 9.93 -30.65
C TYR A 304 40.44 10.78 -29.40
N LEU A 305 41.71 10.97 -29.04
CA LEU A 305 42.18 11.89 -28.02
C LEU A 305 43.34 12.71 -28.58
N THR A 306 43.18 14.03 -28.65
CA THR A 306 44.28 14.94 -28.96
C THR A 306 44.98 15.36 -27.67
N VAL A 307 46.31 15.45 -27.72
CA VAL A 307 47.16 15.85 -26.60
C VAL A 307 48.02 17.01 -27.06
N THR A 308 47.71 18.22 -26.57
CA THR A 308 48.42 19.46 -26.89
C THR A 308 49.26 19.91 -25.70
N PRO A 309 50.60 19.93 -25.78
CA PRO A 309 51.44 20.37 -24.66
C PRO A 309 51.20 21.83 -24.28
N LEU A 310 51.05 22.11 -22.98
CA LEU A 310 50.92 23.48 -22.47
C LEU A 310 52.19 24.30 -22.71
N SER A 311 53.36 23.65 -22.67
CA SER A 311 54.66 24.28 -22.91
C SER A 311 54.93 24.60 -24.39
N ASN A 312 54.19 23.98 -25.31
CA ASN A 312 54.29 24.21 -26.75
C ASN A 312 52.91 24.07 -27.40
N PHE A 313 52.15 25.17 -27.37
CA PHE A 313 50.81 25.23 -27.93
C PHE A 313 50.89 25.45 -29.45
N SER A 314 51.13 24.38 -30.21
CA SER A 314 51.19 24.38 -31.67
C SER A 314 50.60 23.10 -32.28
N GLU A 315 50.25 23.15 -33.57
CA GLU A 315 49.75 21.97 -34.31
C GLU A 315 50.81 20.87 -34.38
N ASP A 316 52.06 21.22 -34.70
CA ASP A 316 53.20 20.29 -34.76
C ASP A 316 53.46 19.53 -33.44
N ALA A 317 53.16 20.16 -32.30
CA ALA A 317 53.33 19.56 -30.98
C ALA A 317 52.13 18.71 -30.56
N THR A 318 50.99 18.85 -31.24
CA THR A 318 49.75 18.16 -30.92
C THR A 318 49.80 16.73 -31.46
N THR A 319 49.44 15.76 -30.62
CA THR A 319 49.39 14.35 -31.03
C THR A 319 47.98 13.80 -30.94
N VAL A 320 47.59 12.95 -31.89
CA VAL A 320 46.29 12.25 -31.89
C VAL A 320 46.49 10.79 -31.49
N LYS A 321 45.72 10.32 -30.52
CA LYS A 321 45.70 8.94 -30.02
C LYS A 321 44.33 8.32 -30.22
N TRP A 322 44.28 7.14 -30.83
CA TRP A 322 43.04 6.39 -30.98
C TRP A 322 42.85 5.43 -29.81
N LEU A 323 41.78 5.64 -29.03
CA LEU A 323 41.48 4.83 -27.85
C LEU A 323 40.70 3.56 -28.19
N THR A 324 40.06 3.52 -29.36
CA THR A 324 39.35 2.36 -29.91
C THR A 324 39.84 2.07 -31.33
N SER A 325 39.56 0.86 -31.82
CA SER A 325 39.92 0.42 -33.17
C SER A 325 38.82 -0.47 -33.75
N TYR A 326 37.60 0.08 -33.82
CA TYR A 326 36.46 -0.59 -34.42
C TYR A 326 36.62 -0.65 -35.95
N THR A 327 36.49 -1.85 -36.52
CA THR A 327 36.59 -2.13 -37.95
C THR A 327 35.38 -2.96 -38.41
N GLY A 328 34.70 -2.57 -39.50
CA GLY A 328 33.56 -3.32 -40.05
C GLY A 328 32.18 -2.87 -39.53
N GLY A 329 31.13 -3.68 -39.73
CA GLY A 329 29.75 -3.33 -39.39
C GLY A 329 29.39 -3.51 -37.90
N GLY A 330 28.62 -2.57 -37.35
CA GLY A 330 27.68 -2.88 -36.26
C GLY A 330 28.05 -2.49 -34.82
N LYS A 331 28.81 -1.42 -34.56
CA LYS A 331 28.90 -0.85 -33.20
C LYS A 331 28.72 0.66 -33.20
N SER A 332 27.54 1.11 -32.80
CA SER A 332 27.27 2.51 -32.45
C SER A 332 27.54 2.68 -30.95
N PHE A 333 28.28 3.73 -30.58
CA PHE A 333 28.50 4.10 -29.18
C PHE A 333 28.29 5.60 -28.99
N LEU A 334 27.93 5.99 -27.76
CA LEU A 334 27.45 7.34 -27.45
C LEU A 334 28.15 8.00 -26.29
N GLY A 335 28.10 9.34 -26.37
CA GLY A 335 28.21 10.23 -25.23
C GLY A 335 29.56 10.18 -24.53
N VAL A 336 30.66 9.97 -25.28
CA VAL A 336 32.03 9.93 -24.73
C VAL A 336 32.24 11.08 -23.74
N LYS A 337 32.73 10.78 -22.54
CA LYS A 337 33.07 11.78 -21.52
C LYS A 337 34.56 11.67 -21.18
N LEU A 338 35.20 12.82 -20.95
CA LEU A 338 36.51 12.92 -20.32
C LEU A 338 36.33 13.58 -18.96
N THR A 339 36.67 12.85 -17.89
CA THR A 339 36.55 13.34 -16.51
C THR A 339 37.91 13.41 -15.85
N LYS A 340 38.32 14.61 -15.44
CA LYS A 340 39.54 14.82 -14.64
C LYS A 340 39.33 14.29 -13.23
N ILE A 341 40.19 13.36 -12.79
CA ILE A 341 40.25 12.90 -11.40
C ILE A 341 41.31 13.70 -10.64
N ASN A 342 42.45 13.90 -11.28
CA ASN A 342 43.52 14.81 -10.90
C ASN A 342 44.40 15.08 -12.13
N ASP A 343 45.44 15.89 -11.98
CA ASP A 343 46.32 16.30 -13.08
C ASP A 343 47.00 15.15 -13.84
N ASN A 344 47.11 13.97 -13.23
CA ASN A 344 47.76 12.80 -13.82
C ASN A 344 46.83 11.59 -13.97
N ARG A 345 45.52 11.77 -13.79
CA ARG A 345 44.56 10.67 -13.92
C ARG A 345 43.21 11.18 -14.41
N PHE A 346 42.73 10.56 -15.49
CA PHE A 346 41.48 10.89 -16.16
C PHE A 346 40.66 9.61 -16.36
N LEU A 347 39.34 9.72 -16.36
CA LEU A 347 38.42 8.67 -16.77
C LEU A 347 37.86 9.04 -18.14
N VAL A 348 37.98 8.13 -19.10
CA VAL A 348 37.21 8.17 -20.35
C VAL A 348 36.09 7.16 -20.26
N SER A 349 34.85 7.57 -20.53
CA SER A 349 33.68 6.66 -20.51
C SER A 349 32.79 6.85 -21.73
N TRP A 350 32.22 5.76 -22.26
CA TRP A 350 31.30 5.76 -23.41
C TRP A 350 30.27 4.65 -23.30
N GLU A 351 29.11 4.82 -23.92
CA GLU A 351 28.01 3.84 -23.89
C GLU A 351 27.96 3.02 -25.18
N GLU A 352 27.93 1.70 -25.08
CA GLU A 352 27.60 0.79 -26.19
C GLU A 352 26.13 0.38 -26.07
N THR A 353 25.36 0.59 -27.15
CA THR A 353 23.93 0.22 -27.22
C THR A 353 23.74 -0.99 -28.12
N SER A 354 23.02 -2.01 -27.66
CA SER A 354 22.51 -3.09 -28.51
C SER A 354 21.14 -2.71 -29.08
N SER A 355 20.83 -3.13 -30.32
CA SER A 355 19.52 -2.94 -30.98
C SER A 355 18.32 -3.62 -30.29
N GLY A 356 18.54 -4.32 -29.17
CA GLY A 356 17.50 -4.93 -28.34
C GLY A 356 17.35 -4.22 -26.99
N ASP A 357 16.10 -3.93 -26.60
CA ASP A 357 15.69 -3.37 -25.32
C ASP A 357 15.97 -4.40 -24.19
N ASN A 358 17.24 -4.49 -23.76
CA ASN A 358 17.71 -5.45 -22.74
C ASN A 358 17.46 -4.97 -21.30
N ALA A 359 16.79 -3.83 -21.13
CA ALA A 359 16.56 -3.24 -19.82
C ALA A 359 15.60 -4.09 -18.96
N SER A 360 15.92 -4.21 -17.67
CA SER A 360 15.08 -4.98 -16.76
C SER A 360 13.76 -4.26 -16.46
N THR A 361 12.72 -5.01 -16.10
CA THR A 361 11.39 -4.46 -15.75
C THR A 361 11.41 -3.42 -14.64
N ASP A 362 12.37 -3.54 -13.72
CA ASP A 362 12.51 -2.68 -12.56
C ASP A 362 13.67 -1.67 -12.74
N ASP A 363 14.34 -1.67 -13.89
CA ASP A 363 15.46 -0.77 -14.17
C ASP A 363 15.62 -0.55 -15.67
N SER A 364 14.80 0.36 -16.20
CA SER A 364 14.81 0.75 -17.62
C SER A 364 16.11 1.46 -18.02
N LEU A 365 16.83 2.04 -17.06
CA LEU A 365 18.06 2.77 -17.33
C LEU A 365 19.28 1.86 -17.46
N SER A 366 19.23 0.60 -17.02
CA SER A 366 20.37 -0.34 -17.09
C SER A 366 20.39 -1.21 -18.36
N GLY A 367 19.73 -0.78 -19.44
CA GLY A 367 19.70 -1.51 -20.72
C GLY A 367 21.00 -1.49 -21.51
N SER A 368 21.87 -0.49 -21.26
CA SER A 368 23.11 -0.27 -22.02
C SER A 368 24.36 -0.69 -21.26
N ILE A 369 25.46 -0.86 -22.00
CA ILE A 369 26.78 -1.17 -21.44
C ILE A 369 27.61 0.11 -21.42
N LEU A 370 27.97 0.58 -20.23
CA LEU A 370 28.95 1.63 -20.07
C LEU A 370 30.35 1.03 -20.06
N HIS A 371 31.18 1.50 -20.98
CA HIS A 371 32.60 1.23 -21.04
C HIS A 371 33.37 2.39 -20.42
N TYR A 372 34.49 2.10 -19.76
CA TYR A 372 35.39 3.14 -19.27
C TYR A 372 36.84 2.67 -19.11
N VAL A 373 37.77 3.59 -19.29
CA VAL A 373 39.22 3.39 -19.18
C VAL A 373 39.85 4.59 -18.48
N PHE A 374 40.93 4.35 -17.73
CA PHE A 374 41.69 5.44 -17.12
C PHE A 374 42.85 5.86 -18.02
N LEU A 375 43.16 7.16 -18.06
CA LEU A 375 44.31 7.72 -18.76
C LEU A 375 45.22 8.50 -17.80
N ASP A 376 46.51 8.62 -18.12
CA ASP A 376 47.42 9.56 -17.47
C ASP A 376 47.33 10.96 -18.08
N GLY A 377 48.06 11.94 -17.52
CA GLY A 377 48.08 13.33 -18.01
C GLY A 377 48.70 13.51 -19.40
N ASN A 378 49.31 12.47 -19.97
CA ASN A 378 49.84 12.44 -21.34
C ASN A 378 48.90 11.66 -22.28
N GLY A 379 47.73 11.22 -21.81
CA GLY A 379 46.76 10.46 -22.61
C GLY A 379 47.14 8.99 -22.82
N ASN A 380 48.01 8.38 -22.00
CA ASN A 380 48.29 6.94 -22.05
C ASN A 380 47.30 6.16 -21.19
N LYS A 381 46.85 4.99 -21.64
CA LYS A 381 45.94 4.13 -20.86
C LYS A 381 46.61 3.61 -19.59
N ILE A 382 45.90 3.73 -18.46
CA ILE A 382 46.27 3.18 -17.16
C ILE A 382 45.40 1.96 -16.88
N GLY A 383 45.97 0.77 -17.10
CA GLY A 383 45.29 -0.50 -16.85
C GLY A 383 44.32 -0.90 -17.96
N LYS A 384 43.37 -1.77 -17.61
CA LYS A 384 42.41 -2.36 -18.55
C LYS A 384 41.16 -1.48 -18.72
N GLU A 385 40.37 -1.81 -19.73
CA GLU A 385 38.99 -1.34 -19.88
C GLU A 385 38.07 -2.07 -18.88
N TYR A 386 37.04 -1.36 -18.43
CA TYR A 386 36.00 -1.84 -17.53
C TYR A 386 34.63 -1.65 -18.17
N THR A 387 33.66 -2.46 -17.74
CA THR A 387 32.27 -2.33 -18.17
C THR A 387 31.30 -2.41 -16.99
N SER A 388 30.13 -1.76 -17.13
CA SER A 388 29.04 -1.82 -16.17
C SER A 388 27.67 -1.64 -16.85
N ALA A 389 26.61 -2.19 -16.26
CA ALA A 389 25.23 -2.00 -16.73
C ALA A 389 24.70 -0.61 -16.32
N ALA A 390 25.03 0.38 -17.13
CA ALA A 390 24.74 1.78 -16.91
C ALA A 390 24.64 2.49 -18.27
N PRO A 391 23.78 3.50 -18.41
CA PRO A 391 23.84 4.37 -19.55
C PRO A 391 24.78 5.54 -19.21
N ILE A 392 25.23 6.27 -20.22
CA ILE A 392 25.98 7.49 -20.01
C ILE A 392 25.02 8.60 -19.56
N SER A 393 25.50 9.47 -18.69
CA SER A 393 24.67 10.58 -18.20
C SER A 393 24.59 11.71 -19.24
N GLU A 394 23.45 12.41 -19.25
CA GLU A 394 23.31 13.71 -19.93
C GLU A 394 24.07 14.82 -19.21
N CYS A 395 24.45 14.62 -17.93
CA CYS A 395 25.35 15.52 -17.21
C CYS A 395 26.79 15.01 -17.24
N GLN A 396 27.77 15.89 -16.99
CA GLN A 396 29.14 15.45 -16.79
C GLN A 396 29.30 14.71 -15.46
N PRO A 397 30.16 13.70 -15.42
CA PRO A 397 30.56 13.10 -14.17
C PRO A 397 31.34 14.10 -13.33
N ILE A 398 31.15 14.03 -12.02
CA ILE A 398 31.91 14.79 -11.04
C ILE A 398 32.82 13.86 -10.25
N VAL A 399 33.88 14.41 -9.66
CA VAL A 399 34.78 13.65 -8.80
C VAL A 399 34.62 14.12 -7.36
N LYS A 400 34.29 13.20 -6.46
CA LYS A 400 34.19 13.45 -5.01
C LYS A 400 34.64 12.21 -4.25
N ASP A 401 35.48 12.39 -3.22
CA ASP A 401 35.94 11.33 -2.32
C ASP A 401 36.47 10.09 -3.06
N SER A 402 37.31 10.29 -4.10
CA SER A 402 37.83 9.23 -4.97
C SER A 402 36.78 8.43 -5.75
N LYS A 403 35.60 9.02 -5.99
CA LYS A 403 34.56 8.45 -6.84
C LYS A 403 34.27 9.37 -7.99
N VAL A 404 34.22 8.80 -9.19
CA VAL A 404 33.60 9.44 -10.35
C VAL A 404 32.11 9.12 -10.28
N VAL A 405 31.28 10.16 -10.20
CA VAL A 405 29.84 10.04 -9.98
C VAL A 405 29.09 10.73 -11.11
N TYR A 406 28.11 10.03 -11.66
CA TYR A 406 27.16 10.56 -12.63
C TYR A 406 25.78 9.94 -12.36
N TYR A 407 24.75 10.46 -12.99
CA TYR A 407 23.40 9.93 -12.81
C TYR A 407 22.66 9.84 -14.14
N ALA A 408 21.72 8.91 -14.27
CA ALA A 408 20.80 8.87 -15.39
C ALA A 408 19.37 8.97 -14.86
N SER A 409 18.49 9.60 -15.62
CA SER A 409 17.08 9.68 -15.28
C SER A 409 16.20 9.57 -16.52
N ASN A 410 14.99 9.08 -16.31
CA ASN A 410 13.86 9.17 -17.24
C ASN A 410 12.64 9.63 -16.41
N GLY A 411 11.43 9.59 -16.99
CA GLY A 411 10.22 10.07 -16.33
C GLY A 411 9.87 9.38 -15.00
N ASN A 412 10.38 8.17 -14.74
CA ASN A 412 10.02 7.39 -13.55
C ASN A 412 11.21 6.85 -12.74
N MET A 413 12.45 7.16 -13.10
CA MET A 413 13.64 6.67 -12.42
C MET A 413 14.76 7.70 -12.37
N VAL A 414 15.57 7.62 -11.30
CA VAL A 414 16.85 8.32 -11.18
C VAL A 414 17.88 7.35 -10.62
N ASN A 415 18.91 7.03 -11.40
CA ASN A 415 19.98 6.14 -11.01
C ASN A 415 21.28 6.92 -10.85
N PHE A 416 21.90 6.86 -9.67
CA PHE A 416 23.26 7.34 -9.43
C PHE A 416 24.23 6.19 -9.63
N TYR A 417 25.29 6.45 -10.39
CA TYR A 417 26.38 5.52 -10.65
C TYR A 417 27.65 6.09 -10.03
N SER A 418 28.48 5.22 -9.45
CA SER A 418 29.74 5.60 -8.84
C SER A 418 30.82 4.62 -9.24
N ILE A 419 31.87 5.14 -9.88
CA ILE A 419 33.08 4.40 -10.25
C ILE A 419 34.17 4.80 -9.26
N ASN A 420 34.76 3.82 -8.57
CA ASN A 420 35.94 4.09 -7.75
C ASN A 420 37.12 4.50 -8.65
N ALA A 421 37.67 5.69 -8.41
CA ALA A 421 38.66 6.30 -9.27
C ALA A 421 40.01 5.54 -9.31
N GLN A 422 40.29 4.71 -8.30
CA GLN A 422 41.52 3.90 -8.24
C GLN A 422 41.31 2.50 -8.80
N THR A 423 40.26 1.80 -8.37
CA THR A 423 40.06 0.38 -8.70
C THR A 423 39.25 0.15 -9.97
N GLY A 424 38.49 1.16 -10.43
CA GLY A 424 37.52 1.05 -11.51
C GLY A 424 36.24 0.30 -11.12
N SER A 425 36.03 -0.05 -9.84
CA SER A 425 34.82 -0.76 -9.42
C SER A 425 33.59 0.15 -9.48
N ALA A 426 32.54 -0.27 -10.19
CA ALA A 426 31.28 0.45 -10.31
C ALA A 426 30.25 0.01 -9.26
N SER A 427 29.42 0.96 -8.82
CA SER A 427 28.25 0.73 -7.96
C SER A 427 27.10 1.63 -8.40
N LYS A 428 25.87 1.25 -8.05
CA LYS A 428 24.65 1.96 -8.45
C LYS A 428 23.69 2.12 -7.28
N LYS A 429 23.06 3.29 -7.18
CA LYS A 429 21.87 3.51 -6.34
C LYS A 429 20.72 4.01 -7.19
N ALA A 430 19.57 3.35 -7.07
CA ALA A 430 18.45 3.55 -7.96
C ALA A 430 17.24 4.10 -7.18
N TYR A 431 16.58 5.12 -7.74
CA TYR A 431 15.36 5.73 -7.23
C TYR A 431 14.20 5.48 -8.18
N ARG A 432 13.03 5.20 -7.61
CA ARG A 432 11.78 5.02 -8.34
C ARG A 432 10.91 6.23 -8.05
N VAL A 433 10.67 7.05 -9.06
CA VAL A 433 9.99 8.33 -8.94
C VAL A 433 8.64 8.24 -9.65
N ALA A 434 7.59 8.73 -9.02
CA ALA A 434 6.24 8.72 -9.58
C ALA A 434 5.57 10.08 -9.38
N GLY A 435 6.35 11.16 -9.41
CA GLY A 435 5.97 12.52 -9.03
C GLY A 435 6.95 13.11 -8.01
N GLU A 436 6.69 14.34 -7.57
CA GLU A 436 7.63 15.09 -6.71
C GLU A 436 7.96 14.35 -5.40
N ASN A 437 6.94 13.81 -4.72
CA ASN A 437 7.06 13.16 -3.42
C ASN A 437 6.44 11.74 -3.41
N ALA A 438 6.26 11.15 -4.60
CA ALA A 438 5.71 9.83 -4.81
C ALA A 438 6.74 8.89 -5.39
N THR A 439 6.69 7.63 -4.99
CA THR A 439 7.58 6.56 -5.44
C THR A 439 6.77 5.37 -5.89
N TRP A 440 7.38 4.49 -6.68
CA TRP A 440 6.75 3.28 -7.14
C TRP A 440 7.57 2.03 -6.82
N LYS A 441 6.87 0.89 -6.76
CA LYS A 441 7.47 -0.43 -6.65
C LYS A 441 6.68 -1.41 -7.50
N TYR A 442 7.38 -2.22 -8.28
CA TYR A 442 6.79 -3.32 -9.04
C TYR A 442 7.18 -4.67 -8.42
N SER A 443 6.20 -5.55 -8.22
CA SER A 443 6.44 -6.94 -7.82
C SER A 443 5.27 -7.84 -8.18
N ASN A 444 5.55 -9.00 -8.79
CA ASN A 444 4.54 -10.02 -9.12
C ASN A 444 3.32 -9.47 -9.89
N GLY A 445 3.54 -8.60 -10.87
CA GLY A 445 2.46 -7.97 -11.65
C GLY A 445 1.74 -6.82 -10.94
N VAL A 446 2.17 -6.41 -9.75
CA VAL A 446 1.56 -5.31 -8.98
C VAL A 446 2.46 -4.09 -8.98
N LEU A 447 1.98 -2.98 -9.54
CA LEU A 447 2.59 -1.65 -9.43
C LEU A 447 1.98 -0.92 -8.23
N THR A 448 2.78 -0.68 -7.20
CA THR A 448 2.36 0.04 -5.99
C THR A 448 2.96 1.43 -5.98
N ILE A 449 2.11 2.45 -5.91
CA ILE A 449 2.51 3.86 -5.78
C ILE A 449 2.31 4.31 -4.34
N SER A 450 3.35 4.90 -3.75
CA SER A 450 3.40 5.32 -2.34
C SER A 450 3.99 6.72 -2.20
N GLY A 451 3.83 7.33 -1.02
CA GLY A 451 4.36 8.68 -0.74
C GLY A 451 3.25 9.71 -0.63
N SER A 452 3.48 10.91 -1.14
CA SER A 452 2.54 12.03 -1.06
C SER A 452 2.53 12.90 -2.32
N GLY A 453 1.51 13.75 -2.44
CA GLY A 453 1.37 14.65 -3.58
C GLY A 453 0.64 14.02 -4.76
N GLU A 454 0.87 14.56 -5.95
CA GLU A 454 0.33 14.04 -7.20
C GLU A 454 1.23 12.93 -7.76
N VAL A 455 0.61 11.88 -8.31
CA VAL A 455 1.32 10.95 -9.18
C VAL A 455 1.43 11.57 -10.56
N SER A 456 2.64 11.91 -10.97
CA SER A 456 2.92 12.45 -12.29
C SER A 456 4.20 11.80 -12.82
N VAL A 457 4.07 11.09 -13.94
CA VAL A 457 5.19 10.53 -14.69
C VAL A 457 5.13 11.16 -16.07
N PRO A 458 6.11 12.00 -16.45
CA PRO A 458 6.17 12.57 -17.80
C PRO A 458 6.44 11.46 -18.82
N GLU A 459 6.23 11.76 -20.10
CA GLU A 459 6.58 10.83 -21.16
C GLU A 459 8.08 10.52 -21.13
N GLU A 460 8.42 9.26 -21.42
CA GLU A 460 9.81 8.85 -21.47
C GLU A 460 10.36 9.19 -22.86
N SER A 461 11.29 10.13 -22.96
CA SER A 461 12.02 10.37 -24.21
C SER A 461 12.88 9.16 -24.56
N TYR A 462 12.97 8.81 -25.85
CA TYR A 462 13.91 7.79 -26.32
C TYR A 462 15.35 8.24 -26.03
N ARG A 463 16.17 7.34 -25.49
CA ARG A 463 17.63 7.42 -25.67
C ARG A 463 17.98 6.61 -26.91
N SER A 464 18.03 7.28 -28.06
CA SER A 464 18.38 6.63 -29.31
C SER A 464 19.90 6.47 -29.44
N PRO A 465 20.41 5.31 -29.93
CA PRO A 465 21.76 5.20 -30.46
C PRO A 465 21.96 6.23 -31.57
N LEU A 466 22.90 7.16 -31.41
CA LEU A 466 23.51 7.86 -32.53
C LEU A 466 24.44 6.86 -33.24
N SER A 467 23.91 6.14 -34.21
CA SER A 467 24.68 6.04 -35.45
C SER A 467 24.46 7.38 -36.15
N THR A 468 25.53 8.09 -36.48
CA THR A 468 25.60 9.47 -37.00
C THR A 468 24.96 9.70 -38.38
N THR A 469 23.87 9.00 -38.70
CA THR A 469 23.40 8.87 -40.09
C THR A 469 22.00 8.30 -40.28
N SER A 470 21.34 7.77 -39.25
CA SER A 470 19.98 7.21 -39.43
C SER A 470 18.95 7.96 -38.60
N TYR A 471 18.16 8.77 -39.32
CA TYR A 471 16.92 9.38 -38.85
C TYR A 471 15.89 8.27 -38.61
N SER A 472 15.82 7.75 -37.38
CA SER A 472 14.71 6.90 -36.97
C SER A 472 13.66 7.78 -36.33
N SER A 473 12.47 7.84 -36.92
CA SER A 473 11.28 8.48 -36.37
C SER A 473 11.11 8.10 -34.89
N VAL A 474 11.22 9.10 -34.01
CA VAL A 474 11.06 8.93 -32.56
C VAL A 474 9.59 8.63 -32.28
N TYR A 475 9.27 7.35 -32.08
CA TYR A 475 7.98 6.95 -31.53
C TYR A 475 8.04 7.15 -30.02
N TYR A 476 7.32 8.14 -29.49
CA TYR A 476 7.23 8.40 -28.05
C TYR A 476 6.64 7.17 -27.34
N PRO A 477 7.45 6.39 -26.63
CA PRO A 477 6.96 5.25 -25.91
C PRO A 477 6.23 5.80 -24.70
N GLY A 478 4.90 5.67 -24.67
CA GLY A 478 4.07 6.25 -23.61
C GLY A 478 4.60 5.99 -22.19
N ARG A 479 4.07 6.74 -21.23
CA ARG A 479 4.45 6.70 -19.81
C ARG A 479 4.54 5.25 -19.28
N TRP A 480 5.61 4.91 -18.56
CA TRP A 480 5.84 3.56 -18.01
C TRP A 480 6.17 2.46 -19.03
N LYS A 481 6.81 2.78 -20.17
CA LYS A 481 7.16 1.85 -21.27
C LYS A 481 7.56 0.45 -20.81
N SER A 482 8.50 0.36 -19.87
CA SER A 482 9.08 -0.92 -19.43
C SER A 482 8.10 -1.82 -18.64
N LEU A 483 7.00 -1.25 -18.14
CA LEU A 483 6.00 -1.86 -17.26
C LEU A 483 4.60 -2.02 -17.87
N GLN A 484 4.25 -1.27 -18.91
CA GLN A 484 2.90 -1.20 -19.51
C GLN A 484 2.27 -2.59 -19.76
N ASP A 485 3.02 -3.51 -20.36
CA ASP A 485 2.52 -4.86 -20.72
C ASP A 485 2.62 -5.89 -19.58
N LYS A 486 3.16 -5.51 -18.42
CA LYS A 486 3.53 -6.44 -17.33
C LYS A 486 2.69 -6.24 -16.08
N VAL A 487 2.17 -5.03 -15.89
CA VAL A 487 1.38 -4.66 -14.72
C VAL A 487 -0.05 -5.15 -14.88
N LYS A 488 -0.46 -6.04 -13.96
CA LYS A 488 -1.81 -6.59 -13.83
C LYS A 488 -2.66 -5.84 -12.83
N LYS A 489 -2.02 -5.23 -11.83
CA LYS A 489 -2.70 -4.46 -10.78
C LYS A 489 -1.95 -3.18 -10.43
N ILE A 490 -2.66 -2.07 -10.30
CA ILE A 490 -2.15 -0.84 -9.73
C ILE A 490 -2.74 -0.62 -8.34
N VAL A 491 -1.89 -0.26 -7.37
CA VAL A 491 -2.28 0.08 -6.00
C VAL A 491 -1.78 1.48 -5.67
N ILE A 492 -2.69 2.43 -5.46
CA ILE A 492 -2.39 3.80 -5.04
C ILE A 492 -2.59 3.89 -3.52
N LYS A 493 -1.49 4.05 -2.78
CA LYS A 493 -1.49 4.07 -1.32
C LYS A 493 -1.98 5.40 -0.74
N LYS A 494 -2.48 5.35 0.49
CA LYS A 494 -2.81 6.52 1.29
C LYS A 494 -1.61 7.46 1.40
N GLY A 495 -1.85 8.75 1.16
CA GLY A 495 -0.84 9.81 1.13
C GLY A 495 -0.79 10.50 -0.23
N ILE A 496 -1.02 9.73 -1.30
CA ILE A 496 -1.24 10.27 -2.65
C ILE A 496 -2.56 11.06 -2.71
N THR A 497 -2.52 12.22 -3.35
CA THR A 497 -3.60 13.21 -3.37
C THR A 497 -4.18 13.46 -4.76
N ALA A 498 -3.43 13.20 -5.82
CA ALA A 498 -3.92 13.30 -7.20
C ALA A 498 -3.24 12.27 -8.11
N ILE A 499 -3.87 11.98 -9.25
CA ILE A 499 -3.28 11.26 -10.38
C ILE A 499 -3.33 12.24 -11.56
N ALA A 500 -2.19 12.47 -12.21
CA ALA A 500 -2.08 13.36 -13.37
C ALA A 500 -2.84 12.80 -14.59
N ASP A 501 -3.03 13.67 -15.57
CA ASP A 501 -3.66 13.30 -16.84
C ASP A 501 -2.81 12.24 -17.56
N GLU A 502 -3.48 11.25 -18.15
CA GLU A 502 -2.87 10.14 -18.91
C GLU A 502 -1.84 9.30 -18.14
N CYS A 503 -1.77 9.44 -16.80
CA CYS A 503 -0.68 8.89 -15.99
C CYS A 503 -0.50 7.36 -16.09
N PHE A 504 -1.58 6.60 -16.30
CA PHE A 504 -1.56 5.14 -16.46
C PHE A 504 -2.25 4.69 -17.75
N SER A 505 -2.08 5.45 -18.83
CA SER A 505 -2.62 5.11 -20.15
C SER A 505 -1.96 3.86 -20.76
N SER A 506 -2.71 3.11 -21.57
CA SER A 506 -2.23 2.01 -22.42
C SER A 506 -1.60 0.83 -21.67
N PHE A 507 -2.05 0.55 -20.44
CA PHE A 507 -1.64 -0.65 -19.72
C PHE A 507 -2.42 -1.88 -20.22
N SER A 508 -1.88 -2.56 -21.22
CA SER A 508 -2.54 -3.66 -21.93
C SER A 508 -2.85 -4.87 -21.03
N SER A 509 -2.07 -5.12 -19.98
CA SER A 509 -2.24 -6.26 -19.06
C SER A 509 -3.00 -5.94 -17.77
N LEU A 510 -3.38 -4.68 -17.55
CA LEU A 510 -3.97 -4.21 -16.30
C LEU A 510 -5.41 -4.69 -16.15
N THR A 511 -5.71 -5.40 -15.06
CA THR A 511 -7.06 -5.92 -14.76
C THR A 511 -7.70 -5.30 -13.52
N GLU A 512 -6.90 -4.79 -12.58
CA GLU A 512 -7.41 -4.19 -11.34
C GLU A 512 -6.66 -2.90 -10.95
N VAL A 513 -7.40 -1.88 -10.52
CA VAL A 513 -6.88 -0.68 -9.88
C VAL A 513 -7.50 -0.53 -8.49
N GLU A 514 -6.67 -0.32 -7.47
CA GLU A 514 -7.07 -0.11 -6.09
C GLU A 514 -6.54 1.23 -5.58
N ILE A 515 -7.46 2.17 -5.27
CA ILE A 515 -7.10 3.48 -4.73
C ILE A 515 -7.53 3.55 -3.27
N GLU A 516 -6.57 3.72 -2.36
CA GLU A 516 -6.85 3.91 -0.94
C GLU A 516 -7.39 5.32 -0.65
N SER A 517 -8.10 5.48 0.48
CA SER A 517 -8.66 6.77 0.91
C SER A 517 -7.58 7.84 1.04
N GLY A 518 -7.85 9.05 0.54
CA GLY A 518 -6.93 10.20 0.61
C GLY A 518 -6.86 10.95 -0.72
N LEU A 519 -6.92 10.22 -1.84
CA LEU A 519 -6.94 10.77 -3.19
C LEU A 519 -8.10 11.75 -3.38
N LYS A 520 -7.84 12.90 -4.02
CA LYS A 520 -8.77 14.00 -4.26
C LYS A 520 -9.13 14.18 -5.74
N ARG A 521 -8.16 14.02 -6.64
CA ARG A 521 -8.34 14.19 -8.09
C ARG A 521 -7.82 12.98 -8.87
N ILE A 522 -8.57 12.58 -9.90
CA ILE A 522 -8.10 11.70 -10.98
C ILE A 522 -8.12 12.55 -12.26
N GLY A 523 -6.98 12.62 -12.95
CA GLY A 523 -6.82 13.36 -14.20
C GLY A 523 -7.63 12.79 -15.37
N GLU A 524 -7.72 13.58 -16.43
CA GLU A 524 -8.27 13.15 -17.72
C GLU A 524 -7.51 11.93 -18.25
N LYS A 525 -8.23 10.96 -18.82
CA LYS A 525 -7.63 9.77 -19.47
C LYS A 525 -6.64 8.99 -18.59
N ALA A 526 -6.74 9.10 -17.26
CA ALA A 526 -5.76 8.54 -16.34
C ALA A 526 -5.53 7.02 -16.50
N PHE A 527 -6.53 6.25 -16.94
CA PHE A 527 -6.42 4.83 -17.30
C PHE A 527 -6.97 4.56 -18.72
N TYR A 528 -6.79 5.52 -19.63
CA TYR A 528 -7.17 5.41 -21.03
C TYR A 528 -6.49 4.23 -21.72
N ASN A 529 -7.17 3.59 -22.68
CA ASN A 529 -6.66 2.45 -23.46
C ASN A 529 -6.20 1.23 -22.62
N CYS A 530 -6.74 1.07 -21.40
CA CYS A 530 -6.54 -0.13 -20.58
C CYS A 530 -7.63 -1.19 -20.88
N GLY A 531 -7.56 -1.81 -22.06
CA GLY A 531 -8.62 -2.69 -22.59
C GLY A 531 -9.00 -3.91 -21.72
N ASN A 532 -8.07 -4.38 -20.87
CA ASN A 532 -8.30 -5.52 -19.96
C ASN A 532 -8.71 -5.11 -18.53
N LEU A 533 -8.87 -3.80 -18.27
CA LEU A 533 -9.23 -3.33 -16.93
C LEU A 533 -10.68 -3.73 -16.61
N GLU A 534 -10.84 -4.62 -15.62
CA GLU A 534 -12.15 -5.12 -15.21
C GLU A 534 -12.69 -4.37 -14.00
N LYS A 535 -11.81 -3.94 -13.10
CA LYS A 535 -12.19 -3.38 -11.81
C LYS A 535 -11.33 -2.19 -11.40
N ILE A 536 -11.97 -1.08 -11.06
CA ILE A 536 -11.33 0.06 -10.38
C ILE A 536 -12.06 0.41 -9.10
N THR A 537 -11.34 0.47 -7.98
CA THR A 537 -11.88 0.90 -6.69
C THR A 537 -11.54 2.37 -6.46
N ILE A 538 -12.56 3.24 -6.40
CA ILE A 538 -12.41 4.69 -6.22
C ILE A 538 -13.07 5.13 -4.90
N PRO A 539 -12.30 5.67 -3.93
CA PRO A 539 -12.84 6.07 -2.63
C PRO A 539 -13.62 7.39 -2.70
N ALA A 540 -14.52 7.63 -1.75
CA ALA A 540 -15.31 8.87 -1.64
C ALA A 540 -14.47 10.10 -1.30
N SER A 541 -13.19 9.93 -0.95
CA SER A 541 -12.28 11.06 -0.83
C SER A 541 -12.05 11.77 -2.16
N VAL A 542 -12.24 11.09 -3.30
CA VAL A 542 -12.10 11.66 -4.64
C VAL A 542 -13.27 12.60 -4.90
N THR A 543 -12.93 13.87 -5.12
CA THR A 543 -13.89 14.96 -5.33
C THR A 543 -13.89 15.50 -6.76
N SER A 544 -12.84 15.22 -7.54
CA SER A 544 -12.72 15.59 -8.96
C SER A 544 -12.27 14.40 -9.79
N ILE A 545 -12.90 14.20 -10.95
CA ILE A 545 -12.60 13.11 -11.89
C ILE A 545 -12.65 13.72 -13.29
N GLY A 546 -11.54 13.66 -14.02
CA GLY A 546 -11.41 14.12 -15.39
C GLY A 546 -12.23 13.28 -16.38
N ASP A 547 -12.24 13.72 -17.63
CA ASP A 547 -12.99 13.01 -18.66
C ASP A 547 -12.26 11.74 -19.11
N ASP A 548 -13.02 10.76 -19.61
CA ASP A 548 -12.52 9.54 -20.25
C ASP A 548 -11.49 8.70 -19.47
N ILE A 549 -11.56 8.69 -18.13
CA ILE A 549 -10.57 8.00 -17.29
C ILE A 549 -10.48 6.49 -17.54
N LEU A 550 -11.47 5.86 -18.19
CA LEU A 550 -11.56 4.42 -18.49
C LEU A 550 -11.83 4.13 -19.98
N TRP A 551 -11.77 5.13 -20.85
CA TRP A 551 -12.14 4.95 -22.25
C TRP A 551 -11.10 4.09 -22.99
N THR A 552 -11.56 3.16 -23.84
CA THR A 552 -10.68 2.24 -24.59
C THR A 552 -10.74 2.44 -26.11
N GLY A 553 -11.32 3.54 -26.59
CA GLY A 553 -11.41 3.84 -28.03
C GLY A 553 -10.18 4.55 -28.58
N SER A 554 -10.13 4.75 -29.90
CA SER A 554 -9.14 5.57 -30.59
C SER A 554 -9.86 6.62 -31.45
N TYR A 555 -9.42 7.88 -31.39
CA TYR A 555 -10.02 9.00 -32.14
C TYR A 555 -10.04 8.78 -33.67
N TRP A 556 -9.18 7.90 -34.18
CA TRP A 556 -8.95 7.69 -35.63
C TRP A 556 -9.93 6.73 -36.30
N VAL A 557 -10.74 6.02 -35.52
CA VAL A 557 -11.74 5.07 -36.02
C VAL A 557 -13.09 5.74 -35.79
N GLY A 558 -13.76 6.18 -36.85
CA GLY A 558 -15.00 7.00 -36.80
C GLY A 558 -16.23 6.40 -36.10
N ASP A 559 -16.05 5.42 -35.21
CA ASP A 559 -17.05 4.93 -34.29
C ASP A 559 -16.98 5.74 -32.98
N GLN A 560 -17.97 6.60 -32.75
CA GLN A 560 -18.08 7.49 -31.60
C GLN A 560 -18.49 6.77 -30.29
N SER A 561 -18.55 5.43 -30.27
CA SER A 561 -18.94 4.70 -29.07
C SER A 561 -17.83 4.66 -28.01
N HIS A 562 -18.10 5.26 -26.84
CA HIS A 562 -17.21 5.17 -25.68
C HIS A 562 -17.27 3.75 -25.11
N VAL A 563 -16.36 2.88 -25.55
CA VAL A 563 -16.23 1.53 -25.02
C VAL A 563 -15.54 1.59 -23.66
N VAL A 564 -16.16 0.98 -22.64
CA VAL A 564 -15.64 0.87 -21.26
C VAL A 564 -15.97 -0.53 -20.74
N TYR A 565 -14.93 -1.31 -20.43
CA TYR A 565 -15.08 -2.68 -19.87
C TYR A 565 -15.06 -2.70 -18.34
N ALA A 566 -14.38 -1.74 -17.73
CA ALA A 566 -14.17 -1.70 -16.29
C ALA A 566 -15.45 -1.33 -15.51
N ALA A 567 -15.61 -1.95 -14.34
CA ALA A 567 -16.59 -1.53 -13.34
C ALA A 567 -15.95 -0.64 -12.26
N ILE A 568 -16.64 0.44 -11.89
CA ILE A 568 -16.24 1.32 -10.78
C ILE A 568 -16.84 0.80 -9.46
N HIS A 569 -15.98 0.49 -8.50
CA HIS A 569 -16.35 0.10 -7.14
C HIS A 569 -16.15 1.28 -6.19
N THR A 570 -17.23 1.76 -5.55
CA THR A 570 -17.17 3.00 -4.77
C THR A 570 -18.25 3.07 -3.69
N GLU A 571 -18.22 4.09 -2.85
CA GLU A 571 -19.20 4.31 -1.80
C GLU A 571 -20.47 5.01 -2.32
N TYR A 572 -21.58 4.82 -1.62
CA TYR A 572 -22.86 5.48 -1.96
C TYR A 572 -22.74 7.01 -1.96
N ASN A 573 -23.28 7.65 -3.01
CA ASN A 573 -23.27 9.10 -3.23
C ASN A 573 -21.88 9.74 -3.42
N SER A 574 -20.82 8.95 -3.63
CA SER A 574 -19.49 9.47 -3.99
C SER A 574 -19.51 10.19 -5.35
N GLN A 575 -18.48 11.02 -5.62
CA GLN A 575 -18.33 11.60 -6.95
C GLN A 575 -18.10 10.53 -8.02
N ALA A 576 -17.39 9.45 -7.71
CA ALA A 576 -17.21 8.32 -8.60
C ALA A 576 -18.55 7.65 -8.98
N ALA A 577 -19.49 7.51 -8.03
CA ALA A 577 -20.81 6.95 -8.32
C ALA A 577 -21.63 7.87 -9.24
N LYS A 578 -21.50 9.19 -9.08
CA LYS A 578 -22.17 10.18 -9.94
C LYS A 578 -21.55 10.20 -11.34
N TYR A 579 -20.23 10.18 -11.43
CA TYR A 579 -19.46 10.10 -12.67
C TYR A 579 -19.85 8.85 -13.47
N ALA A 580 -19.80 7.67 -12.83
CA ALA A 580 -20.15 6.41 -13.47
C ALA A 580 -21.58 6.43 -14.02
N LYS A 581 -22.54 6.94 -13.23
CA LYS A 581 -23.93 7.08 -13.65
C LYS A 581 -24.10 8.04 -14.83
N ARG A 582 -23.42 9.18 -14.82
CA ARG A 582 -23.49 10.20 -15.89
C ARG A 582 -22.97 9.64 -17.23
N ASN A 583 -21.90 8.86 -17.17
CA ASN A 583 -21.19 8.35 -18.35
C ASN A 583 -21.60 6.91 -18.73
N GLY A 584 -22.66 6.36 -18.14
CA GLY A 584 -23.15 5.01 -18.48
C GLY A 584 -22.22 3.85 -18.08
N ILE A 585 -21.24 4.09 -17.20
CA ILE A 585 -20.24 3.10 -16.78
C ILE A 585 -20.86 2.17 -15.72
N THR A 586 -20.55 0.87 -15.78
CA THR A 586 -20.98 -0.09 -14.76
C THR A 586 -20.36 0.24 -13.41
N TYR A 587 -21.14 0.21 -12.32
CA TYR A 587 -20.62 0.51 -10.99
C TYR A 587 -21.30 -0.29 -9.88
N TYR A 588 -20.53 -0.53 -8.81
CA TYR A 588 -20.93 -1.21 -7.58
C TYR A 588 -20.73 -0.32 -6.36
N LEU A 589 -21.63 -0.45 -5.38
CA LEU A 589 -21.71 0.37 -4.20
C LEU A 589 -21.37 -0.44 -2.95
N THR A 590 -20.33 -0.05 -2.22
CA THR A 590 -19.94 -0.78 -1.01
C THR A 590 -20.94 -0.56 0.14
N LEU A 591 -21.12 -1.59 0.96
CA LEU A 591 -21.96 -1.53 2.17
C LEU A 591 -21.22 -0.98 3.41
N ASP A 592 -19.97 -0.54 3.29
CA ASP A 592 -19.12 -0.19 4.45
C ASP A 592 -19.75 0.92 5.33
N ASN A 593 -20.45 1.86 4.70
CA ASN A 593 -21.15 2.96 5.37
C ASN A 593 -22.65 2.70 5.62
N ALA A 594 -23.13 1.48 5.41
CA ALA A 594 -24.52 1.12 5.66
C ALA A 594 -24.79 0.79 7.15
N LYS A 595 -25.97 1.19 7.63
CA LYS A 595 -26.44 1.00 9.01
C LYS A 595 -27.53 -0.05 9.09
N ILE A 596 -27.37 -1.01 9.99
CA ILE A 596 -28.38 -2.03 10.32
C ILE A 596 -29.21 -1.56 11.51
N SER A 597 -30.54 -1.59 11.38
CA SER A 597 -31.49 -1.21 12.42
C SER A 597 -32.64 -2.22 12.52
N GLY A 598 -33.45 -2.12 13.58
CA GLY A 598 -34.58 -3.03 13.80
C GLY A 598 -34.18 -4.43 14.30
N VAL A 599 -32.95 -4.59 14.78
CA VAL A 599 -32.46 -5.79 15.47
C VAL A 599 -32.37 -5.48 16.96
N ARG A 600 -33.22 -6.12 17.78
CA ARG A 600 -33.16 -6.00 19.24
C ARG A 600 -31.90 -6.67 19.78
N SER A 601 -31.39 -6.18 20.91
CA SER A 601 -30.27 -6.79 21.64
C SER A 601 -30.58 -8.21 22.12
N SER A 602 -31.85 -8.53 22.36
CA SER A 602 -32.28 -9.88 22.74
C SER A 602 -33.69 -10.28 22.27
N TYR A 603 -33.86 -11.58 22.04
CA TYR A 603 -35.14 -12.23 21.72
C TYR A 603 -35.37 -13.43 22.63
N THR A 604 -36.63 -13.81 22.86
CA THR A 604 -36.98 -15.05 23.56
C THR A 604 -37.24 -16.17 22.55
N PHE A 605 -36.62 -17.33 22.76
CA PHE A 605 -36.76 -18.45 21.84
C PHE A 605 -38.17 -19.06 21.90
N ALA A 606 -38.91 -18.94 20.79
CA ALA A 606 -40.27 -19.44 20.65
C ALA A 606 -40.35 -20.85 20.03
N GLY A 607 -39.21 -21.51 19.82
CA GLY A 607 -39.13 -22.86 19.24
C GLY A 607 -38.99 -22.92 17.72
N LYS A 608 -38.75 -21.78 17.06
CA LYS A 608 -38.39 -21.64 15.65
C LYS A 608 -37.18 -20.72 15.51
N ALA A 609 -36.52 -20.76 14.36
CA ALA A 609 -35.42 -19.85 14.03
C ALA A 609 -35.83 -18.38 14.31
N VAL A 610 -34.94 -17.63 14.97
CA VAL A 610 -35.18 -16.21 15.25
C VAL A 610 -34.66 -15.38 14.09
N GLU A 611 -35.59 -14.75 13.37
CA GLU A 611 -35.34 -13.85 12.26
C GLU A 611 -36.04 -12.51 12.54
N PRO A 612 -35.29 -11.43 12.84
CA PRO A 612 -35.87 -10.11 13.09
C PRO A 612 -36.70 -9.62 11.89
N SER A 613 -38.03 -9.60 12.04
CA SER A 613 -38.96 -9.15 10.99
C SER A 613 -38.90 -7.64 10.75
N THR A 614 -38.37 -6.88 11.72
CA THR A 614 -38.23 -5.42 11.66
C THR A 614 -36.88 -4.95 11.12
N LEU A 615 -36.02 -5.87 10.65
CA LEU A 615 -34.70 -5.55 10.10
C LEU A 615 -34.80 -4.52 8.96
N LYS A 616 -34.05 -3.43 9.07
CA LYS A 616 -33.87 -2.44 8.01
C LYS A 616 -32.39 -2.15 7.81
N VAL A 617 -31.95 -2.15 6.56
CA VAL A 617 -30.60 -1.74 6.15
C VAL A 617 -30.72 -0.40 5.47
N LYS A 618 -29.98 0.61 5.94
CA LYS A 618 -29.96 1.95 5.37
C LYS A 618 -28.56 2.32 4.91
N ILE A 619 -28.46 3.06 3.82
CA ILE A 619 -27.21 3.70 3.36
C ILE A 619 -27.50 5.18 3.10
N GLY A 620 -26.80 6.08 3.81
CA GLY A 620 -27.23 7.47 3.92
C GLY A 620 -28.68 7.58 4.42
N SER A 621 -29.51 8.32 3.69
CA SER A 621 -30.96 8.46 3.96
C SER A 621 -31.82 7.33 3.35
N ARG A 622 -31.27 6.54 2.41
CA ARG A 622 -32.00 5.51 1.67
C ARG A 622 -32.13 4.22 2.47
N THR A 623 -33.31 3.59 2.40
CA THR A 623 -33.53 2.23 2.90
C THR A 623 -33.37 1.24 1.75
N LEU A 624 -32.52 0.22 1.92
CA LEU A 624 -32.26 -0.81 0.93
C LEU A 624 -33.39 -1.86 0.92
N LYS A 625 -33.59 -2.52 -0.22
CA LYS A 625 -34.60 -3.54 -0.47
C LYS A 625 -34.01 -4.96 -0.29
N LYS A 626 -34.54 -5.69 0.69
CA LYS A 626 -34.19 -7.10 0.92
C LYS A 626 -34.58 -7.96 -0.29
N GLY A 627 -33.69 -8.84 -0.73
CA GLY A 627 -33.89 -9.75 -1.86
C GLY A 627 -33.32 -9.23 -3.18
N THR A 628 -33.31 -7.91 -3.39
CA THR A 628 -32.77 -7.28 -4.61
C THR A 628 -31.45 -6.57 -4.37
N GLU A 629 -31.33 -5.80 -3.29
CA GLU A 629 -30.14 -4.96 -2.98
C GLU A 629 -29.29 -5.55 -1.84
N TYR A 630 -29.89 -6.40 -1.02
CA TYR A 630 -29.13 -7.21 -0.07
C TYR A 630 -29.87 -8.52 0.24
N LYS A 631 -29.10 -9.53 0.62
CA LYS A 631 -29.60 -10.77 1.24
C LYS A 631 -29.16 -10.86 2.70
N VAL A 632 -29.90 -11.67 3.47
CA VAL A 632 -29.64 -11.88 4.89
C VAL A 632 -29.46 -13.35 5.15
N SER A 633 -28.40 -13.70 5.86
CA SER A 633 -28.21 -15.05 6.41
C SER A 633 -28.03 -15.00 7.91
N TYR A 634 -28.32 -16.12 8.58
CA TYR A 634 -28.26 -16.25 10.02
C TYR A 634 -27.43 -17.46 10.41
N SER A 635 -26.69 -17.33 11.51
CA SER A 635 -26.03 -18.45 12.17
C SER A 635 -26.38 -18.48 13.66
N ASN A 636 -26.44 -19.69 14.23
CA ASN A 636 -26.77 -19.93 15.64
C ASN A 636 -28.13 -19.36 16.09
N ASN A 637 -29.10 -19.22 15.18
CA ASN A 637 -30.41 -18.60 15.46
C ASN A 637 -31.54 -19.57 15.81
N THR A 638 -31.24 -20.87 15.96
CA THR A 638 -32.24 -21.95 16.19
C THR A 638 -32.28 -22.45 17.63
N LYS A 639 -31.52 -21.84 18.56
CA LYS A 639 -31.49 -22.18 19.98
C LYS A 639 -31.02 -20.99 20.82
N PRO A 640 -31.26 -20.99 22.15
CA PRO A 640 -30.69 -19.98 23.04
C PRO A 640 -29.16 -19.93 22.96
N GLY A 641 -28.60 -18.72 22.93
CA GLY A 641 -27.18 -18.45 22.69
C GLY A 641 -26.96 -17.09 22.02
N THR A 642 -25.77 -16.87 21.47
CA THR A 642 -25.46 -15.71 20.63
C THR A 642 -25.65 -16.09 19.16
N ALA A 643 -26.55 -15.38 18.48
CA ALA A 643 -26.79 -15.53 17.05
C ALA A 643 -26.12 -14.40 16.28
N THR A 644 -25.73 -14.68 15.04
CA THR A 644 -25.17 -13.67 14.11
C THR A 644 -26.10 -13.52 12.91
N LEU A 645 -26.39 -12.28 12.56
CA LEU A 645 -27.05 -11.86 11.34
C LEU A 645 -25.99 -11.29 10.39
N LYS A 646 -25.92 -11.80 9.16
CA LYS A 646 -25.02 -11.33 8.10
C LYS A 646 -25.85 -10.71 6.98
N VAL A 647 -25.60 -9.45 6.67
CA VAL A 647 -26.14 -8.73 5.51
C VAL A 647 -25.09 -8.75 4.42
N THR A 648 -25.44 -9.24 3.23
CA THR A 648 -24.54 -9.26 2.07
C THR A 648 -25.21 -8.52 0.92
N GLY A 649 -24.48 -7.59 0.29
CA GLY A 649 -24.97 -6.84 -0.86
C GLY A 649 -25.35 -7.75 -2.03
N THR A 650 -26.32 -7.33 -2.82
CA THR A 650 -26.72 -7.99 -4.07
C THR A 650 -27.04 -6.93 -5.14
N GLY A 651 -27.03 -7.33 -6.41
CA GLY A 651 -27.22 -6.40 -7.52
C GLY A 651 -26.06 -5.40 -7.58
N ARG A 652 -26.36 -4.09 -7.52
CA ARG A 652 -25.35 -3.02 -7.50
C ARG A 652 -24.68 -2.80 -6.14
N PHE A 653 -25.03 -3.56 -5.11
CA PHE A 653 -24.42 -3.41 -3.78
C PHE A 653 -23.51 -4.59 -3.48
N GLU A 654 -22.37 -4.31 -2.84
CA GLU A 654 -21.36 -5.29 -2.50
C GLU A 654 -20.85 -5.16 -1.07
N GLY A 655 -20.06 -6.14 -0.63
CA GLY A 655 -19.56 -6.20 0.74
C GLY A 655 -20.53 -6.87 1.71
N THR A 656 -20.16 -6.86 2.98
CA THR A 656 -20.86 -7.61 4.03
C THR A 656 -20.80 -6.89 5.37
N LEU A 657 -21.95 -6.82 6.04
CA LEU A 657 -22.07 -6.35 7.42
C LEU A 657 -22.54 -7.48 8.33
N SER A 658 -22.10 -7.49 9.59
CA SER A 658 -22.50 -8.51 10.57
C SER A 658 -22.92 -7.91 11.90
N VAL A 659 -24.04 -8.38 12.45
CA VAL A 659 -24.57 -7.97 13.77
C VAL A 659 -24.84 -9.19 14.63
N LYS A 660 -24.45 -9.14 15.91
CA LYS A 660 -24.73 -10.19 16.88
C LYS A 660 -25.93 -9.82 17.76
N PHE A 661 -26.78 -10.80 18.08
CA PHE A 661 -27.90 -10.63 19.03
C PHE A 661 -28.05 -11.85 19.95
N LYS A 662 -28.64 -11.65 21.13
CA LYS A 662 -28.85 -12.74 22.10
C LYS A 662 -30.20 -13.42 21.91
N ILE A 663 -30.22 -14.75 21.89
CA ILE A 663 -31.44 -15.55 22.01
C ILE A 663 -31.48 -16.12 23.42
N THR A 664 -32.52 -15.78 24.16
CA THR A 664 -32.69 -16.18 25.56
C THR A 664 -33.69 -17.31 25.67
N SER A 665 -33.46 -18.23 26.61
CA SER A 665 -34.46 -19.22 26.98
C SER A 665 -35.68 -18.54 27.64
N PRO A 666 -36.87 -19.16 27.55
CA PRO A 666 -38.08 -18.68 28.23
C PRO A 666 -37.84 -18.37 29.72
N ALA A 667 -38.47 -17.30 30.21
CA ALA A 667 -38.35 -16.83 31.59
C ALA A 667 -38.93 -17.84 32.60
N VAL A 668 -38.47 -17.76 33.86
CA VAL A 668 -39.07 -18.53 34.97
C VAL A 668 -40.55 -18.18 35.10
N GLY A 669 -41.39 -19.16 35.39
CA GLY A 669 -42.85 -19.00 35.43
C GLY A 669 -43.56 -19.19 34.09
N THR A 670 -42.83 -19.22 32.96
CA THR A 670 -43.44 -19.46 31.64
C THR A 670 -44.08 -20.86 31.58
N LYS A 671 -45.36 -20.92 31.19
CA LYS A 671 -46.08 -22.17 30.92
C LYS A 671 -45.82 -22.65 29.50
N LEU A 672 -45.26 -23.84 29.36
CA LEU A 672 -44.92 -24.50 28.11
C LEU A 672 -45.79 -25.74 27.95
N THR A 673 -46.51 -25.84 26.83
CA THR A 673 -47.35 -27.01 26.53
C THR A 673 -46.62 -27.93 25.55
N ASP A 674 -46.51 -29.21 25.88
CA ASP A 674 -46.03 -30.24 24.97
C ASP A 674 -47.05 -30.45 23.85
N SER A 675 -46.61 -30.33 22.59
CA SER A 675 -47.50 -30.47 21.44
C SER A 675 -48.07 -31.87 21.30
N LYS A 676 -47.33 -32.90 21.73
CA LYS A 676 -47.71 -34.32 21.63
C LYS A 676 -48.70 -34.72 22.70
N THR A 677 -48.32 -34.58 23.98
CA THR A 677 -49.15 -35.07 25.10
C THR A 677 -50.16 -34.03 25.60
N LYS A 678 -50.06 -32.76 25.16
CA LYS A 678 -50.80 -31.62 25.72
C LYS A 678 -50.54 -31.40 27.22
N SER A 679 -49.46 -31.98 27.75
CA SER A 679 -49.01 -31.74 29.12
C SER A 679 -48.43 -30.33 29.23
N VAL A 680 -48.78 -29.63 30.31
CA VAL A 680 -48.29 -28.29 30.60
C VAL A 680 -47.18 -28.38 31.64
N TYR A 681 -46.09 -27.69 31.37
CA TYR A 681 -44.92 -27.58 32.22
C TYR A 681 -44.66 -26.10 32.52
N THR A 682 -44.16 -25.78 33.70
CA THR A 682 -43.74 -24.41 34.05
C THR A 682 -42.23 -24.36 34.20
N VAL A 683 -41.58 -23.37 33.60
CA VAL A 683 -40.14 -23.16 33.72
C VAL A 683 -39.80 -22.80 35.17
N THR A 684 -38.97 -23.63 35.81
CA THR A 684 -38.50 -23.41 37.20
C THR A 684 -37.08 -22.87 37.26
N LYS A 685 -36.28 -23.10 36.21
CA LYS A 685 -34.97 -22.46 36.00
C LYS A 685 -34.80 -22.17 34.52
N LYS A 686 -34.54 -20.90 34.18
CA LYS A 686 -34.37 -20.42 32.80
C LYS A 686 -33.42 -21.34 32.02
N GLY A 687 -33.93 -21.90 30.91
CA GLY A 687 -33.16 -22.76 30.00
C GLY A 687 -32.75 -24.15 30.52
N SER A 688 -33.17 -24.56 31.72
CA SER A 688 -32.62 -25.76 32.37
C SER A 688 -33.69 -26.70 32.92
N THR A 689 -34.65 -26.20 33.72
CA THR A 689 -35.59 -27.07 34.45
C THR A 689 -37.03 -26.63 34.33
N VAL A 690 -37.93 -27.60 34.40
CA VAL A 690 -39.39 -27.39 34.43
C VAL A 690 -40.05 -28.23 35.52
N ALA A 691 -41.21 -27.78 35.99
CA ALA A 691 -42.15 -28.56 36.78
C ALA A 691 -43.33 -28.99 35.92
N TYR A 692 -43.76 -30.24 36.05
CA TYR A 692 -45.03 -30.70 35.47
C TYR A 692 -46.19 -30.03 36.20
N THR A 693 -47.13 -29.42 35.49
CA THR A 693 -48.23 -28.63 36.10
C THR A 693 -49.62 -29.20 35.84
N SER A 694 -49.89 -29.74 34.66
CA SER A 694 -51.19 -30.34 34.33
C SER A 694 -51.13 -31.11 33.01
N ALA A 695 -52.20 -31.84 32.68
CA ALA A 695 -52.48 -32.32 31.33
C ALA A 695 -53.86 -31.84 30.89
N LYS A 696 -53.94 -31.12 29.76
CA LYS A 696 -55.22 -30.64 29.19
C LYS A 696 -55.99 -31.72 28.41
N ASN A 697 -55.69 -33.01 28.58
CA ASN A 697 -56.39 -34.09 27.85
C ASN A 697 -56.40 -35.42 28.61
N VAL A 698 -57.27 -35.55 29.62
CA VAL A 698 -57.38 -36.71 30.52
C VAL A 698 -58.06 -37.93 29.85
N LYS A 699 -57.94 -38.09 28.53
CA LYS A 699 -58.48 -39.28 27.84
C LYS A 699 -57.65 -40.54 28.10
N SER A 700 -56.35 -40.39 28.40
CA SER A 700 -55.44 -41.51 28.66
C SER A 700 -55.65 -42.15 30.05
N THR A 701 -55.59 -43.47 30.11
CA THR A 701 -55.60 -44.26 31.35
C THR A 701 -54.20 -44.44 31.95
N SER A 702 -53.14 -44.04 31.24
CA SER A 702 -51.74 -44.14 31.69
C SER A 702 -50.99 -42.83 31.45
N LEU A 703 -50.15 -42.41 32.40
CA LEU A 703 -49.34 -41.19 32.31
C LEU A 703 -47.88 -41.46 32.66
N THR A 704 -46.98 -41.02 31.79
CA THR A 704 -45.54 -40.94 32.06
C THR A 704 -45.12 -39.48 32.18
N ILE A 705 -44.59 -39.10 33.35
CA ILE A 705 -43.92 -37.81 33.55
C ILE A 705 -42.42 -38.06 33.34
N PRO A 706 -41.83 -37.64 32.21
CA PRO A 706 -40.49 -38.06 31.82
C PRO A 706 -39.40 -37.35 32.63
N SER A 707 -38.17 -37.85 32.61
CA SER A 707 -37.03 -37.17 33.25
C SER A 707 -36.57 -35.92 32.49
N LYS A 708 -36.74 -35.92 31.17
CA LYS A 708 -36.41 -34.81 30.29
C LYS A 708 -37.54 -34.61 29.29
N ILE A 709 -37.79 -33.37 28.89
CA ILE A 709 -38.79 -33.04 27.88
C ILE A 709 -38.25 -31.95 26.96
N LYS A 710 -38.46 -32.10 25.64
CA LYS A 710 -38.11 -31.07 24.66
C LYS A 710 -39.34 -30.19 24.41
N LEU A 711 -39.30 -28.95 24.86
CA LEU A 711 -40.40 -27.98 24.73
C LEU A 711 -39.90 -26.78 23.96
N LYS A 712 -40.60 -26.43 22.86
CA LYS A 712 -40.21 -25.32 21.98
C LYS A 712 -38.71 -25.37 21.63
N GLY A 713 -38.22 -26.55 21.23
CA GLY A 713 -36.82 -26.76 20.81
C GLY A 713 -35.78 -26.85 21.94
N VAL A 714 -36.10 -26.49 23.18
CA VAL A 714 -35.20 -26.56 24.34
C VAL A 714 -35.44 -27.84 25.13
N THR A 715 -34.37 -28.55 25.50
CA THR A 715 -34.44 -29.74 26.36
C THR A 715 -34.39 -29.32 27.83
N TYR A 716 -35.47 -29.57 28.56
CA TYR A 716 -35.57 -29.29 30.00
C TYR A 716 -35.49 -30.58 30.82
N LYS A 717 -34.88 -30.50 32.00
CA LYS A 717 -35.00 -31.53 33.04
C LYS A 717 -36.31 -31.31 33.81
N VAL A 718 -37.13 -32.35 33.95
CA VAL A 718 -38.36 -32.27 34.76
C VAL A 718 -37.99 -32.55 36.21
N THR A 719 -38.11 -31.56 37.09
CA THR A 719 -37.59 -31.64 38.47
C THR A 719 -38.67 -31.68 39.55
N ALA A 720 -39.92 -31.37 39.21
CA ALA A 720 -41.02 -31.39 40.17
C ALA A 720 -42.36 -31.70 39.49
N ILE A 721 -43.31 -32.18 40.28
CA ILE A 721 -44.74 -32.19 39.94
C ILE A 721 -45.40 -31.16 40.84
N SER A 722 -46.13 -30.23 40.23
CA SER A 722 -46.71 -29.09 40.94
C SER A 722 -47.91 -29.49 41.78
N ASP A 723 -48.27 -28.62 42.72
CA ASP A 723 -49.44 -28.81 43.58
C ASP A 723 -50.70 -28.98 42.73
N ASN A 724 -51.53 -29.94 43.15
CA ASN A 724 -52.81 -30.29 42.52
C ASN A 724 -52.73 -30.63 41.02
N ALA A 725 -51.54 -30.90 40.46
CA ALA A 725 -51.32 -31.01 39.02
C ALA A 725 -52.29 -31.95 38.28
N LEU A 726 -52.72 -33.03 38.95
CA LEU A 726 -53.64 -34.03 38.43
C LEU A 726 -54.76 -34.34 39.44
N ARG A 727 -55.11 -33.39 40.32
CA ARG A 727 -56.17 -33.58 41.32
C ARG A 727 -57.49 -34.00 40.66
N ASN A 728 -58.19 -34.93 41.31
CA ASN A 728 -59.48 -35.48 40.91
C ASN A 728 -59.50 -36.16 39.53
N ASN A 729 -58.36 -36.58 39.01
CA ASN A 729 -58.33 -37.31 37.74
C ASN A 729 -58.99 -38.70 37.88
N LYS A 730 -60.24 -38.81 37.40
CA LYS A 730 -61.08 -40.02 37.55
C LYS A 730 -60.78 -41.14 36.55
N ARG A 731 -59.88 -40.92 35.58
CA ARG A 731 -59.59 -41.88 34.50
C ARG A 731 -58.20 -42.50 34.57
N LEU A 732 -57.25 -41.81 35.21
CA LEU A 732 -55.87 -42.23 35.31
C LEU A 732 -55.75 -43.50 36.17
N LYS A 733 -55.26 -44.59 35.57
CA LYS A 733 -55.05 -45.90 36.20
C LYS A 733 -53.58 -46.14 36.56
N ASN A 734 -52.65 -45.70 35.71
CA ASN A 734 -51.22 -45.97 35.89
C ASN A 734 -50.38 -44.69 35.78
N VAL A 735 -49.42 -44.51 36.68
CA VAL A 735 -48.49 -43.36 36.66
C VAL A 735 -47.05 -43.82 36.80
N THR A 736 -46.19 -43.35 35.90
CA THR A 736 -44.74 -43.51 35.98
C THR A 736 -44.07 -42.14 36.07
N ILE A 737 -43.29 -41.91 37.12
CA ILE A 737 -42.58 -40.65 37.37
C ILE A 737 -41.08 -40.84 37.10
N GLY A 738 -40.53 -40.00 36.24
CA GLY A 738 -39.13 -40.03 35.81
C GLY A 738 -38.14 -39.81 36.96
N GLY A 739 -36.94 -40.36 36.80
CA GLY A 739 -35.89 -40.36 37.81
C GLY A 739 -35.26 -38.99 38.12
N SER A 740 -35.56 -37.93 37.36
CA SER A 740 -35.07 -36.57 37.67
C SER A 740 -36.03 -35.74 38.52
N VAL A 741 -37.29 -36.18 38.68
CA VAL A 741 -38.27 -35.49 39.51
C VAL A 741 -37.84 -35.63 40.96
N THR A 742 -37.76 -34.52 41.68
CA THR A 742 -37.25 -34.43 43.06
C THR A 742 -38.34 -34.23 44.10
N SER A 743 -39.51 -33.71 43.71
CA SER A 743 -40.66 -33.51 44.59
C SER A 743 -41.98 -33.81 43.88
N ILE A 744 -42.93 -34.34 44.64
CA ILE A 744 -44.34 -34.49 44.25
C ILE A 744 -45.15 -33.55 45.13
N GLY A 745 -45.70 -32.50 44.53
CA GLY A 745 -46.38 -31.41 45.23
C GLY A 745 -47.66 -31.81 45.96
N ALA A 746 -48.15 -30.88 46.78
CA ALA A 746 -49.31 -31.08 47.63
C ALA A 746 -50.56 -31.38 46.79
N GLY A 747 -51.27 -32.44 47.13
CA GLY A 747 -52.48 -32.85 46.42
C GLY A 747 -52.29 -33.24 44.95
N ALA A 748 -51.05 -33.42 44.45
CA ALA A 748 -50.75 -33.61 43.03
C ALA A 748 -51.61 -34.70 42.34
N PHE A 749 -51.93 -35.79 43.03
CA PHE A 749 -52.81 -36.87 42.57
C PHE A 749 -53.98 -37.12 43.53
N SER A 750 -54.35 -36.13 44.35
CA SER A 750 -55.45 -36.27 45.32
C SER A 750 -56.77 -36.55 44.61
N GLY A 751 -57.54 -37.54 45.06
CA GLY A 751 -58.86 -37.88 44.52
C GLY A 751 -58.82 -38.60 43.18
N CYS A 752 -57.66 -39.10 42.73
CA CYS A 752 -57.53 -39.96 41.55
C CYS A 752 -58.09 -41.37 41.83
N THR A 753 -59.41 -41.50 41.87
CA THR A 753 -60.10 -42.71 42.35
C THR A 753 -59.96 -43.93 41.45
N ALA A 754 -59.52 -43.76 40.20
CA ALA A 754 -59.20 -44.86 39.27
C ALA A 754 -57.74 -45.31 39.32
N LEU A 755 -56.86 -44.58 40.02
CA LEU A 755 -55.42 -44.86 40.05
C LEU A 755 -55.16 -46.20 40.75
N GLN A 756 -54.48 -47.11 40.07
CA GLN A 756 -54.20 -48.48 40.50
C GLN A 756 -52.72 -48.70 40.80
N LYS A 757 -51.83 -48.17 39.95
CA LYS A 757 -50.37 -48.37 40.08
C LYS A 757 -49.62 -47.05 39.95
N VAL A 758 -48.66 -46.84 40.85
CA VAL A 758 -47.74 -45.69 40.81
C VAL A 758 -46.30 -46.17 40.93
N GLN A 759 -45.46 -45.81 39.96
CA GLN A 759 -44.02 -46.00 40.00
C GLN A 759 -43.33 -44.65 40.19
N ILE A 760 -42.76 -44.44 41.37
CA ILE A 760 -42.06 -43.20 41.72
C ILE A 760 -40.58 -43.35 41.39
N GLY A 761 -40.07 -42.45 40.54
CA GLY A 761 -38.68 -42.42 40.11
C GLY A 761 -37.69 -42.25 41.26
N SER A 762 -36.47 -42.75 41.06
CA SER A 762 -35.41 -42.77 42.07
C SER A 762 -34.94 -41.37 42.53
N GLY A 763 -35.24 -40.29 41.79
CA GLY A 763 -34.86 -38.92 42.17
C GLY A 763 -35.77 -38.26 43.20
N VAL A 764 -36.97 -38.79 43.44
CA VAL A 764 -37.95 -38.13 44.31
C VAL A 764 -37.45 -38.17 45.76
N LYS A 765 -37.35 -37.00 46.38
CA LYS A 765 -36.95 -36.80 47.78
C LYS A 765 -38.16 -36.60 48.67
N SER A 766 -39.17 -35.85 48.22
CA SER A 766 -40.38 -35.56 49.00
C SER A 766 -41.66 -35.95 48.25
N ILE A 767 -42.61 -36.49 49.03
CA ILE A 767 -44.00 -36.73 48.63
C ILE A 767 -44.84 -35.88 49.57
N ASP A 768 -45.44 -34.80 49.08
CA ASP A 768 -45.99 -33.76 49.96
C ASP A 768 -47.41 -34.07 50.45
N THR A 769 -47.96 -33.13 51.22
CA THR A 769 -49.27 -33.23 51.88
C THR A 769 -50.36 -33.65 50.90
N LYS A 770 -51.11 -34.69 51.24
CA LYS A 770 -52.23 -35.22 50.45
C LYS A 770 -51.87 -35.65 49.00
N ALA A 771 -50.59 -35.84 48.66
CA ALA A 771 -50.16 -36.10 47.27
C ALA A 771 -50.96 -37.21 46.56
N PHE A 772 -51.33 -38.30 47.25
CA PHE A 772 -52.16 -39.40 46.75
C PHE A 772 -53.41 -39.63 47.62
N TYR A 773 -53.90 -38.60 48.32
CA TYR A 773 -55.05 -38.70 49.20
C TYR A 773 -56.29 -39.21 48.46
N GLY A 774 -56.93 -40.26 48.97
CA GLY A 774 -58.19 -40.77 48.42
C GLY A 774 -58.07 -41.50 47.08
N CYS A 775 -56.88 -41.98 46.71
CA CYS A 775 -56.69 -42.88 45.57
C CYS A 775 -57.23 -44.29 45.91
N LYS A 776 -58.57 -44.42 45.98
CA LYS A 776 -59.27 -45.59 46.53
C LYS A 776 -58.93 -46.92 45.85
N LYS A 777 -58.57 -46.92 44.56
CA LYS A 777 -58.19 -48.13 43.79
C LYS A 777 -56.68 -48.41 43.75
N LEU A 778 -55.86 -47.61 44.44
CA LEU A 778 -54.40 -47.75 44.40
C LEU A 778 -53.97 -49.02 45.11
N THR A 779 -53.52 -50.03 44.36
CA THR A 779 -53.13 -51.34 44.91
C THR A 779 -51.62 -51.46 45.11
N SER A 780 -50.83 -50.78 44.28
CA SER A 780 -49.38 -50.87 44.29
C SER A 780 -48.70 -49.51 44.13
N VAL A 781 -47.77 -49.20 45.04
CA VAL A 781 -46.89 -48.03 44.97
C VAL A 781 -45.45 -48.49 45.12
N THR A 782 -44.62 -48.19 44.13
CA THR A 782 -43.17 -48.38 44.20
C THR A 782 -42.52 -47.04 44.51
N LEU A 783 -41.96 -46.89 45.71
CA LEU A 783 -41.24 -45.69 46.11
C LEU A 783 -39.80 -45.70 45.56
N GLY A 784 -39.33 -44.54 45.06
CA GLY A 784 -37.95 -44.37 44.63
C GLY A 784 -36.97 -44.46 45.80
N LYS A 785 -35.77 -45.02 45.57
CA LYS A 785 -34.78 -45.27 46.63
C LYS A 785 -34.32 -44.03 47.42
N ASN A 786 -34.50 -42.81 46.88
CA ASN A 786 -34.07 -41.57 47.52
C ASN A 786 -35.17 -40.79 48.24
N VAL A 787 -36.38 -41.34 48.39
CA VAL A 787 -37.43 -40.67 49.17
C VAL A 787 -36.98 -40.51 50.63
N THR A 788 -36.99 -39.26 51.12
CA THR A 788 -36.62 -38.90 52.50
C THR A 788 -37.82 -38.48 53.33
N SER A 789 -38.91 -38.03 52.71
CA SER A 789 -40.09 -37.54 53.42
C SER A 789 -41.40 -37.93 52.75
N ILE A 790 -42.37 -38.33 53.58
CA ILE A 790 -43.75 -38.63 53.20
C ILE A 790 -44.66 -37.71 54.02
N GLY A 791 -45.41 -36.84 53.34
CA GLY A 791 -46.16 -35.75 53.94
C GLY A 791 -47.45 -36.15 54.65
N THR A 792 -48.08 -35.16 55.29
CA THR A 792 -49.35 -35.33 56.00
C THR A 792 -50.43 -35.87 55.07
N SER A 793 -51.08 -36.97 55.44
CA SER A 793 -52.12 -37.63 54.66
C SER A 793 -51.73 -38.02 53.22
N ALA A 794 -50.43 -38.16 52.92
CA ALA A 794 -49.94 -38.41 51.56
C ALA A 794 -50.61 -39.60 50.86
N PHE A 795 -50.89 -40.70 51.58
CA PHE A 795 -51.59 -41.88 51.09
C PHE A 795 -52.86 -42.19 51.89
N ALA A 796 -53.42 -41.22 52.62
CA ALA A 796 -54.61 -41.48 53.42
C ALA A 796 -55.80 -41.85 52.52
N ASN A 797 -56.63 -42.79 53.00
CA ASN A 797 -57.78 -43.33 52.27
C ASN A 797 -57.42 -44.05 50.95
N CYS A 798 -56.17 -44.49 50.77
CA CYS A 798 -55.80 -45.47 49.74
C CYS A 798 -56.26 -46.87 50.17
N THR A 799 -57.57 -47.08 50.20
CA THR A 799 -58.21 -48.25 50.82
C THR A 799 -57.90 -49.59 50.14
N SER A 800 -57.36 -49.57 48.92
CA SER A 800 -56.96 -50.78 48.17
C SER A 800 -55.47 -51.12 48.26
N LEU A 801 -54.65 -50.29 48.92
CA LEU A 801 -53.21 -50.51 48.99
C LEU A 801 -52.92 -51.76 49.82
N THR A 802 -52.29 -52.77 49.22
CA THR A 802 -52.03 -54.06 49.86
C THR A 802 -50.63 -54.15 50.46
N LYS A 803 -49.64 -53.51 49.84
CA LYS A 803 -48.26 -53.50 50.30
C LYS A 803 -47.61 -52.14 50.12
N ILE A 804 -46.70 -51.78 51.02
CA ILE A 804 -45.84 -50.60 50.87
C ILE A 804 -44.43 -50.88 51.40
N THR A 805 -43.42 -50.44 50.65
CA THR A 805 -42.02 -50.51 51.05
C THR A 805 -41.46 -49.10 51.21
N LEU A 806 -41.10 -48.73 52.43
CA LEU A 806 -40.41 -47.48 52.74
C LEU A 806 -38.89 -47.68 52.56
N PRO A 807 -38.23 -46.96 51.64
CA PRO A 807 -36.81 -47.14 51.34
C PRO A 807 -35.90 -46.65 52.48
N SER A 808 -34.60 -46.99 52.40
CA SER A 808 -33.61 -46.76 53.47
C SER A 808 -33.36 -45.29 53.83
N LYS A 809 -33.71 -44.35 52.94
CA LYS A 809 -33.50 -42.92 53.16
C LYS A 809 -34.69 -42.19 53.80
N VAL A 810 -35.84 -42.84 53.99
CA VAL A 810 -37.01 -42.20 54.58
C VAL A 810 -36.68 -41.78 56.02
N ALA A 811 -36.80 -40.49 56.30
CA ALA A 811 -36.48 -39.91 57.59
C ALA A 811 -37.71 -39.31 58.26
N LYS A 812 -38.75 -38.90 57.51
CA LYS A 812 -39.96 -38.24 58.03
C LYS A 812 -41.24 -38.85 57.45
N ILE A 813 -42.23 -39.09 58.31
CA ILE A 813 -43.58 -39.56 57.97
C ILE A 813 -44.61 -38.66 58.66
N GLY A 814 -45.40 -37.94 57.88
CA GLY A 814 -46.36 -36.94 58.34
C GLY A 814 -47.61 -37.53 58.98
N SER A 815 -48.42 -36.65 59.59
CA SER A 815 -49.62 -37.07 60.32
C SER A 815 -50.59 -37.74 59.38
N ARG A 816 -51.21 -38.85 59.80
CA ARG A 816 -52.17 -39.61 58.97
C ARG A 816 -51.62 -40.07 57.60
N ALA A 817 -50.30 -40.14 57.39
CA ALA A 817 -49.71 -40.44 56.07
C ALA A 817 -50.30 -41.67 55.37
N PHE A 818 -50.57 -42.76 56.11
CA PHE A 818 -51.20 -43.99 55.65
C PHE A 818 -52.53 -44.27 56.37
N TYR A 819 -53.22 -43.21 56.80
CA TYR A 819 -54.49 -43.34 57.51
C TYR A 819 -55.52 -44.07 56.65
N ASN A 820 -56.20 -45.06 57.23
CA ASN A 820 -57.24 -45.84 56.55
C ASN A 820 -56.79 -46.53 55.25
N CYS A 821 -55.51 -46.88 55.15
CA CYS A 821 -55.03 -47.87 54.17
C CYS A 821 -55.46 -49.28 54.60
N SER A 822 -56.78 -49.51 54.62
CA SER A 822 -57.43 -50.62 55.35
C SER A 822 -57.09 -52.03 54.84
N ARG A 823 -56.62 -52.16 53.59
CA ARG A 823 -56.27 -53.47 52.97
C ARG A 823 -54.79 -53.83 53.02
N LEU A 824 -53.94 -53.05 53.69
CA LEU A 824 -52.53 -53.40 53.85
C LEU A 824 -52.37 -54.76 54.55
N THR A 825 -51.59 -55.64 53.93
CA THR A 825 -51.15 -56.93 54.50
C THR A 825 -49.64 -56.94 54.76
N SER A 826 -48.89 -56.03 54.14
CA SER A 826 -47.44 -55.93 54.32
C SER A 826 -46.93 -54.48 54.34
N ILE A 827 -46.13 -54.13 55.35
CA ILE A 827 -45.39 -52.87 55.44
C ILE A 827 -43.93 -53.21 55.67
N THR A 828 -43.07 -52.87 54.70
CA THR A 828 -41.61 -53.05 54.83
C THR A 828 -40.95 -51.70 55.06
N ILE A 829 -40.19 -51.56 56.14
CA ILE A 829 -39.44 -50.33 56.46
C ILE A 829 -37.96 -50.66 56.38
N LYS A 830 -37.25 -50.05 55.44
CA LYS A 830 -35.80 -50.27 55.24
C LYS A 830 -34.93 -49.21 55.94
N THR A 831 -35.52 -48.11 56.40
CA THR A 831 -34.80 -47.00 57.04
C THR A 831 -34.53 -47.26 58.51
N GLU A 832 -33.38 -46.82 59.03
CA GLU A 832 -33.04 -46.84 60.45
C GLU A 832 -33.19 -45.48 61.15
N LYS A 833 -33.75 -44.48 60.43
CA LYS A 833 -33.77 -43.07 60.84
C LYS A 833 -35.07 -42.60 61.51
N LEU A 834 -36.02 -43.48 61.79
CA LEU A 834 -37.33 -43.08 62.34
C LEU A 834 -37.28 -42.94 63.86
N THR A 835 -37.85 -41.84 64.36
CA THR A 835 -38.00 -41.54 65.79
C THR A 835 -39.42 -41.06 66.10
N SER A 836 -39.75 -40.89 67.36
CA SER A 836 -41.03 -40.30 67.80
C SER A 836 -41.26 -38.90 67.21
N GLY A 837 -40.21 -38.10 67.03
CA GLY A 837 -40.28 -36.77 66.42
C GLY A 837 -40.50 -36.78 64.92
N THR A 838 -40.08 -37.84 64.22
CA THR A 838 -40.11 -37.91 62.76
C THR A 838 -41.27 -38.72 62.16
N VAL A 839 -41.90 -39.60 62.94
CA VAL A 839 -43.18 -40.22 62.58
C VAL A 839 -44.29 -39.52 63.38
N LYS A 840 -45.10 -38.70 62.70
CA LYS A 840 -46.12 -37.87 63.33
C LYS A 840 -47.40 -38.66 63.70
N SER A 841 -48.29 -38.01 64.45
CA SER A 841 -49.47 -38.64 65.04
C SER A 841 -50.38 -39.30 63.99
N SER A 842 -50.91 -40.46 64.38
CA SER A 842 -51.85 -41.26 63.56
C SER A 842 -51.33 -41.66 62.17
N ALA A 843 -50.01 -41.64 61.92
CA ALA A 843 -49.42 -41.94 60.63
C ALA A 843 -49.92 -43.25 60.01
N PHE A 844 -50.22 -44.26 60.83
CA PHE A 844 -50.68 -45.58 60.40
C PHE A 844 -52.04 -45.98 61.00
N THR A 845 -52.81 -45.06 61.59
CA THR A 845 -54.12 -45.38 62.17
C THR A 845 -55.05 -45.98 61.11
N LYS A 846 -55.69 -47.11 61.43
CA LYS A 846 -56.52 -47.94 60.52
C LYS A 846 -55.76 -48.58 59.34
N ALA A 847 -54.43 -48.53 59.30
CA ALA A 847 -53.63 -49.25 58.31
C ALA A 847 -53.77 -50.77 58.51
N GLY A 848 -54.23 -51.48 57.48
CA GLY A 848 -54.51 -52.91 57.54
C GLY A 848 -55.72 -53.27 58.41
N SER A 849 -56.64 -52.34 58.68
CA SER A 849 -57.81 -52.59 59.55
C SER A 849 -58.72 -53.73 59.13
N LYS A 850 -58.78 -54.05 57.83
CA LYS A 850 -59.50 -55.24 57.33
C LYS A 850 -58.67 -56.53 57.41
N ASN A 851 -57.39 -56.42 57.77
CA ASN A 851 -56.38 -57.48 57.69
C ASN A 851 -55.46 -57.54 58.93
N TYR A 852 -55.84 -56.99 60.09
CA TYR A 852 -54.89 -56.78 61.19
C TYR A 852 -54.13 -58.05 61.63
N LYS A 853 -54.77 -59.23 61.58
CA LYS A 853 -54.13 -60.53 61.89
C LYS A 853 -53.15 -61.00 60.81
N LYS A 854 -53.33 -60.57 59.56
CA LYS A 854 -52.48 -60.90 58.40
C LYS A 854 -51.42 -59.83 58.13
N LEU A 855 -51.52 -58.66 58.77
CA LEU A 855 -50.60 -57.54 58.58
C LEU A 855 -49.22 -57.90 59.14
N THR A 856 -48.23 -57.98 58.24
CA THR A 856 -46.81 -58.13 58.60
C THR A 856 -46.09 -56.78 58.47
N VAL A 857 -45.36 -56.39 59.50
CA VAL A 857 -44.49 -55.21 59.51
C VAL A 857 -43.05 -55.67 59.61
N THR A 858 -42.30 -55.55 58.52
CA THR A 858 -40.88 -55.92 58.44
C THR A 858 -40.02 -54.68 58.67
N VAL A 859 -39.09 -54.75 59.62
CA VAL A 859 -38.23 -53.62 60.02
C VAL A 859 -36.76 -54.06 60.09
N PRO A 860 -35.77 -53.14 60.09
CA PRO A 860 -34.37 -53.51 60.20
C PRO A 860 -34.11 -54.23 61.54
N LYS A 861 -33.33 -55.32 61.51
CA LYS A 861 -33.08 -56.19 62.68
C LYS A 861 -32.65 -55.37 63.91
N ALA A 862 -31.75 -54.41 63.72
CA ALA A 862 -31.22 -53.54 64.78
C ALA A 862 -32.25 -52.57 65.40
N LYS A 863 -33.38 -52.29 64.72
CA LYS A 863 -34.40 -51.33 65.18
C LYS A 863 -35.73 -51.99 65.58
N LYS A 864 -35.82 -53.33 65.58
CA LYS A 864 -37.09 -54.07 65.71
C LYS A 864 -37.91 -53.68 66.94
N THR A 865 -37.31 -53.66 68.13
CA THR A 865 -38.00 -53.31 69.39
C THR A 865 -38.45 -51.85 69.40
N ALA A 866 -37.53 -50.93 69.07
CA ALA A 866 -37.81 -49.49 69.06
C ALA A 866 -38.92 -49.13 68.06
N TYR A 867 -38.87 -49.70 66.84
CA TYR A 867 -39.87 -49.46 65.81
C TYR A 867 -41.21 -50.11 66.13
N LYS A 868 -41.23 -51.29 66.75
CA LYS A 868 -42.48 -51.91 67.23
C LYS A 868 -43.20 -51.00 68.22
N LYS A 869 -42.50 -50.42 69.20
CA LYS A 869 -43.08 -49.45 70.16
C LYS A 869 -43.58 -48.20 69.44
N LEU A 870 -42.71 -47.57 68.66
CA LEU A 870 -43.01 -46.34 67.93
C LEU A 870 -44.22 -46.51 66.98
N LEU A 871 -44.21 -47.52 66.13
CA LEU A 871 -45.25 -47.69 65.10
C LEU A 871 -46.61 -48.05 65.69
N ARG A 872 -46.65 -48.77 66.82
CA ARG A 872 -47.88 -49.00 67.59
C ARG A 872 -48.46 -47.68 68.12
N GLN A 873 -47.62 -46.83 68.74
CA GLN A 873 -48.03 -45.48 69.17
C GLN A 873 -48.50 -44.60 68.01
N ARG A 874 -48.06 -44.89 66.78
CA ARG A 874 -48.48 -44.19 65.56
C ARG A 874 -49.61 -44.88 64.79
N GLY A 875 -50.26 -45.88 65.38
CA GLY A 875 -51.53 -46.42 64.93
C GLY A 875 -51.50 -47.81 64.27
N ILE A 876 -50.34 -48.49 64.25
CA ILE A 876 -50.28 -49.90 63.86
C ILE A 876 -50.92 -50.78 64.95
N SER A 877 -51.80 -51.70 64.54
CA SER A 877 -52.50 -52.60 65.45
C SER A 877 -51.55 -53.49 66.24
N VAL A 878 -51.89 -53.75 67.50
CA VAL A 878 -51.19 -54.71 68.35
C VAL A 878 -51.22 -56.14 67.78
N LYS A 879 -52.21 -56.44 66.93
CA LYS A 879 -52.39 -57.75 66.27
C LYS A 879 -51.46 -57.98 65.05
N ALA A 880 -50.73 -56.95 64.60
CA ALA A 880 -49.82 -57.08 63.47
C ALA A 880 -48.53 -57.84 63.85
N LYS A 881 -48.05 -58.72 62.96
CA LYS A 881 -46.82 -59.49 63.14
C LYS A 881 -45.60 -58.62 62.80
N PHE A 882 -44.68 -58.45 63.73
CA PHE A 882 -43.41 -57.75 63.48
C PHE A 882 -42.31 -58.76 63.13
N LYS A 883 -41.74 -58.64 61.93
CA LYS A 883 -40.62 -59.47 61.46
C LYS A 883 -39.32 -58.70 61.52
#